data_AF-A0A957PA35-F1
#
_entry.id   AF-A0A957PA35-F1
#
_cell.length_a   1.000
_cell.length_b   1.000
_cell.length_c   1.000
_cell.angle_alpha   90.00
_cell.angle_beta   90.00
_cell.angle_gamma   90.00
#
_symmetry.space_group_name_H-M   'P 1'
#
loop_
_entity.id
_entity.type
_entity.pdbx_description
1 polymer ?
#
loop_
_entity_poly.entity_id
_entity_poly.type
_entity_poly.pdbx_seq_one_letter_code
_entity_poly.pdbx_strand_id
1 'polypeptide(L)'
;SDLINTDPLLDSLADNGGATQTLALLPGSPAIDAGDAGACAAAPINDIDQRGASRPQGAFCDIGAFEHASTLLVTNTNDGGAGSLRQAILYANEIAGLDTIHFNIPGSGPHTIQPNSALPLITDPVFIDGYTQPGASTNTLAVGNDAVLQIELDGANAGPGDGLALRTSDSTIRGLVINRFAGAGISVSEVNNQIEGNFIGTDLTGTLDRGNGSDGIFVANFTQPVGASNNTIGGATPAQRNLISANGNGTPGSPRNGITLDQAANTFIYGNYIGANASGAAALGNYQSGIGIYRGATTMVGGSAPGQGNLISGNLVNGIGAGDTVQSGGHQIRGNRIGTDAQGNATLGNGQHGISLVTVNYTIGGENPSDGNIIAGNGQAGIYIGGGTGNAIRGNAIFANGGLGIDLNGGGVDINDVDDLDTGANNGQNYPVIFNAISSSSTITVQAGMGGPPQTNFNVQFFTSPSCDASGFGQGQNVLGNIPVTTDAAGVALIDINLESPSLDGYFLTATATDSAGNSSEFSLCMPIQPDNTSWPNALPLTFSGPPETQTANVGQFLTRRGEVRWFKLAVQPGNTLLVDLRDLPADYDVALFKDISQAYRTLANDQDLAQLNAELAPPAFSNPFAVSNPFAVSNPFAVSNPFAV
;
A
#
# COMPACT_ATOMS: atom_id res chain seq x y z
N SER A 1 -10.41 39.57 45.24
CA SER A 1 -9.25 40.41 44.89
C SER A 1 -9.72 41.41 43.86
N ASP A 2 -9.39 42.70 44.06
CA ASP A 2 -9.79 43.77 43.12
C ASP A 2 -8.53 44.28 42.40
N LEU A 3 -8.59 44.34 41.07
CA LEU A 3 -7.54 44.93 40.24
C LEU A 3 -7.96 46.35 39.87
N ILE A 4 -7.39 47.33 40.56
CA ILE A 4 -7.77 48.74 40.41
C ILE A 4 -7.00 49.38 39.25
N ASN A 5 -7.70 50.11 38.37
CA ASN A 5 -7.15 50.80 37.19
C ASN A 5 -6.53 49.89 36.12
N THR A 6 -6.96 48.63 36.08
CA THR A 6 -6.53 47.65 35.08
C THR A 6 -7.70 47.36 34.14
N ASP A 7 -7.47 47.37 32.83
CA ASP A 7 -8.47 46.90 31.87
C ASP A 7 -8.63 45.38 32.04
N PRO A 8 -9.83 44.89 32.43
CA PRO A 8 -10.05 43.46 32.61
C PRO A 8 -10.05 42.68 31.30
N LEU A 9 -9.93 43.31 30.12
CA LEU A 9 -9.97 42.65 28.81
C LEU A 9 -11.19 41.73 28.71
N LEU A 10 -12.36 42.35 28.64
CA LEU A 10 -13.64 41.64 28.61
C LEU A 10 -14.25 41.70 27.21
N ASP A 11 -14.94 40.62 26.84
CA ASP A 11 -15.78 40.60 25.63
C ASP A 11 -17.09 41.41 25.85
N SER A 12 -17.90 41.54 24.80
CA SER A 12 -19.23 42.15 24.82
C SER A 12 -20.24 41.35 25.67
N LEU A 13 -21.32 42.02 26.10
CA LEU A 13 -22.32 41.40 26.96
C LEU A 13 -23.10 40.36 26.16
N ALA A 14 -22.94 39.09 26.53
CA ALA A 14 -23.53 37.96 25.83
C ALA A 14 -24.10 36.93 26.82
N ASP A 15 -24.88 35.99 26.31
CA ASP A 15 -25.29 34.82 27.07
C ASP A 15 -24.17 33.77 27.05
N ASN A 16 -23.39 33.71 28.14
CA ASN A 16 -22.27 32.79 28.30
C ASN A 16 -22.65 31.51 29.08
N GLY A 17 -23.94 31.18 29.18
CA GLY A 17 -24.42 29.91 29.75
C GLY A 17 -24.73 29.91 31.25
N GLY A 18 -24.86 31.08 31.88
CA GLY A 18 -25.27 31.25 33.27
C GLY A 18 -26.72 31.71 33.44
N ALA A 19 -27.14 31.96 34.68
CA ALA A 19 -28.48 32.51 34.97
C ALA A 19 -28.68 33.96 34.48
N THR A 20 -27.62 34.64 34.05
CA THR A 20 -27.61 36.02 33.56
C THR A 20 -26.59 36.19 32.42
N GLN A 21 -26.82 37.18 31.54
CA GLN A 21 -25.80 37.58 30.57
C GLN A 21 -24.54 38.11 31.27
N THR A 22 -23.37 37.83 30.70
CA THR A 22 -22.08 38.26 31.25
C THR A 22 -21.07 38.64 30.17
N LEU A 23 -19.96 39.23 30.60
CA LEU A 23 -18.81 39.57 29.76
C LEU A 23 -17.76 38.48 30.00
N ALA A 24 -17.36 37.75 28.96
CA ALA A 24 -16.33 36.72 29.09
C ALA A 24 -14.95 37.38 29.29
N LEU A 25 -14.05 36.70 30.01
CA LEU A 25 -12.64 37.09 30.10
C LEU A 25 -11.97 36.77 28.77
N LEU A 26 -11.42 37.77 28.10
CA LEU A 26 -10.60 37.57 26.91
C LEU A 26 -9.22 37.03 27.33
N PRO A 27 -8.46 36.45 26.40
CA PRO A 27 -7.16 35.86 26.71
C PRO A 27 -6.14 36.92 27.09
N GLY A 28 -5.24 36.55 27.99
CA GLY A 28 -4.30 37.50 28.59
C GLY A 28 -4.98 38.51 29.52
N SER A 29 -6.27 38.33 29.80
CA SER A 29 -6.97 39.12 30.80
C SER A 29 -6.20 39.05 32.12
N PRO A 30 -5.90 40.20 32.75
CA PRO A 30 -5.24 40.23 34.04
C PRO A 30 -6.15 39.70 35.17
N ALA A 31 -7.42 39.44 34.88
CA ALA A 31 -8.35 38.81 35.80
C ALA A 31 -8.28 37.27 35.76
N ILE A 32 -7.58 36.67 34.79
CA ILE A 32 -7.32 35.22 34.77
C ILE A 32 -6.32 34.85 35.88
N ASP A 33 -6.58 33.78 36.64
CA ASP A 33 -5.79 33.29 37.77
C ASP A 33 -5.50 34.35 38.85
N ALA A 34 -6.35 35.38 38.96
CA ALA A 34 -6.12 36.55 39.82
C ALA A 34 -7.09 36.66 41.00
N GLY A 35 -8.07 35.77 41.08
CA GLY A 35 -9.12 35.70 42.08
C GLY A 35 -8.64 35.17 43.44
N ASP A 36 -9.45 35.42 44.46
CA ASP A 36 -9.18 34.94 45.82
C ASP A 36 -9.78 33.54 46.00
N ALA A 37 -8.92 32.54 46.22
CA ALA A 37 -9.34 31.15 46.37
C ALA A 37 -10.29 30.91 47.56
N GLY A 38 -10.16 31.70 48.64
CA GLY A 38 -11.05 31.61 49.80
C GLY A 38 -12.45 32.13 49.50
N ALA A 39 -12.57 33.18 48.70
CA ALA A 39 -13.85 33.70 48.23
C ALA A 39 -14.54 32.72 47.26
N CYS A 40 -13.78 32.06 46.41
CA CYS A 40 -14.31 31.10 45.44
C CYS A 40 -14.87 29.83 46.10
N ALA A 41 -14.21 29.32 47.14
CA ALA A 41 -14.71 28.19 47.93
C ALA A 41 -15.88 28.53 48.85
N ALA A 42 -16.04 29.81 49.21
CA ALA A 42 -17.09 30.24 50.13
C ALA A 42 -18.48 30.26 49.47
N ALA A 43 -19.52 29.95 50.25
CA ALA A 43 -20.90 30.19 49.83
C ALA A 43 -21.13 31.70 49.58
N PRO A 44 -21.86 32.10 48.52
CA PRO A 44 -22.68 31.24 47.65
C PRO A 44 -21.96 30.68 46.41
N ILE A 45 -20.68 30.99 46.21
CA ILE A 45 -19.92 30.62 45.00
C ILE A 45 -19.60 29.13 45.01
N ASN A 46 -19.23 28.55 46.16
CA ASN A 46 -19.08 27.09 46.35
C ASN A 46 -18.27 26.37 45.25
N ASP A 47 -17.13 26.94 44.86
CA ASP A 47 -16.22 26.40 43.84
C ASP A 47 -16.88 26.22 42.45
N ILE A 48 -17.97 26.94 42.17
CA ILE A 48 -18.62 26.94 40.86
C ILE A 48 -18.81 28.36 40.34
N ASP A 49 -18.61 28.55 39.04
CA ASP A 49 -18.99 29.79 38.38
C ASP A 49 -20.48 29.82 38.04
N GLN A 50 -20.95 30.91 37.42
CA GLN A 50 -22.37 31.08 37.11
C GLN A 50 -22.95 30.01 36.15
N ARG A 51 -22.10 29.29 35.41
CA ARG A 51 -22.47 28.21 34.48
C ARG A 51 -22.56 26.87 35.21
N GLY A 52 -22.14 26.82 36.47
CA GLY A 52 -21.91 25.59 37.22
C GLY A 52 -20.57 24.93 36.92
N ALA A 53 -19.65 25.62 36.23
CA ALA A 53 -18.31 25.09 35.97
C ALA A 53 -17.44 25.22 37.22
N SER A 54 -16.66 24.18 37.53
CA SER A 54 -15.76 24.19 38.69
C SER A 54 -14.74 25.33 38.58
N ARG A 55 -14.46 26.00 39.69
CA ARG A 55 -13.36 26.96 39.86
C ARG A 55 -12.53 26.55 41.08
N PRO A 56 -11.20 26.71 41.10
CA PRO A 56 -10.38 27.25 40.02
C PRO A 56 -10.08 26.23 38.91
N GLN A 57 -9.90 26.70 37.67
CA GLN A 57 -9.33 25.96 36.54
C GLN A 57 -7.98 26.57 36.18
N GLY A 58 -7.08 26.52 37.15
CA GLY A 58 -5.78 27.19 37.11
C GLY A 58 -5.13 27.18 38.49
N ALA A 59 -4.20 28.10 38.71
CA ALA A 59 -3.58 28.30 40.01
C ALA A 59 -4.53 28.96 41.02
N PHE A 60 -5.40 29.85 40.54
CA PHE A 60 -6.41 30.55 41.32
C PHE A 60 -7.69 30.69 40.50
N CYS A 61 -8.80 31.05 41.13
CA CYS A 61 -10.01 31.32 40.36
C CYS A 61 -9.84 32.64 39.63
N ASP A 62 -10.58 32.88 38.57
CA ASP A 62 -10.55 34.18 37.90
C ASP A 62 -11.43 35.21 38.63
N ILE A 63 -11.10 36.48 38.42
CA ILE A 63 -11.94 37.57 38.90
C ILE A 63 -13.12 37.74 37.94
N GLY A 64 -14.34 37.53 38.43
CA GLY A 64 -15.56 37.77 37.68
C GLY A 64 -16.52 36.59 37.71
N ALA A 65 -17.48 36.60 36.79
CA ALA A 65 -18.59 35.64 36.79
C ALA A 65 -18.27 34.30 36.10
N PHE A 66 -17.10 34.17 35.47
CA PHE A 66 -16.71 33.04 34.63
C PHE A 66 -15.28 32.59 34.97
N GLU A 67 -15.03 31.28 34.96
CA GLU A 67 -13.69 30.69 34.98
C GLU A 67 -13.20 30.37 33.55
N HIS A 68 -12.20 31.11 33.09
CA HIS A 68 -11.36 30.85 31.94
C HIS A 68 -10.74 29.46 32.07
N ALA A 69 -11.13 28.58 31.17
CA ALA A 69 -10.73 27.19 31.20
C ALA A 69 -9.68 26.94 30.11
N SER A 70 -8.55 26.33 30.48
CA SER A 70 -7.63 25.70 29.50
C SER A 70 -8.27 24.52 28.75
N THR A 71 -9.44 24.09 29.22
CA THR A 71 -10.25 23.00 28.67
C THR A 71 -11.66 23.51 28.38
N LEU A 72 -12.02 23.57 27.11
CA LEU A 72 -13.32 23.97 26.60
C LEU A 72 -14.24 22.73 26.55
N LEU A 73 -15.31 22.73 27.34
CA LEU A 73 -16.18 21.56 27.50
C LEU A 73 -17.40 21.61 26.58
N VAL A 74 -17.59 20.55 25.79
CA VAL A 74 -18.80 20.27 25.03
C VAL A 74 -19.72 19.38 25.88
N THR A 75 -20.90 19.88 26.22
CA THR A 75 -21.87 19.25 27.12
C THR A 75 -23.23 19.01 26.49
N ASN A 76 -23.45 19.44 25.24
CA ASN A 76 -24.68 19.17 24.51
C ASN A 76 -24.45 19.04 23.00
N THR A 77 -25.46 18.55 22.29
CA THR A 77 -25.44 18.32 20.84
C THR A 77 -26.07 19.46 20.03
N ASN A 78 -26.33 20.61 20.64
CA ASN A 78 -26.96 21.73 19.94
C ASN A 78 -26.00 22.30 18.87
N ASP A 79 -26.56 22.88 17.81
CA ASP A 79 -25.79 23.52 16.74
C ASP A 79 -24.94 24.71 17.24
N GLY A 80 -25.39 25.42 18.28
CA GLY A 80 -24.72 26.59 18.82
C GLY A 80 -25.16 26.89 20.26
N GLY A 81 -24.55 27.94 20.84
CA GLY A 81 -24.77 28.35 22.23
C GLY A 81 -23.89 27.59 23.24
N ALA A 82 -23.98 27.97 24.50
CA ALA A 82 -23.13 27.45 25.56
C ALA A 82 -23.14 25.91 25.62
N GLY A 83 -21.96 25.31 25.78
CA GLY A 83 -21.76 23.86 25.82
C GLY A 83 -21.86 23.13 24.48
N SER A 84 -22.09 23.83 23.36
CA SER A 84 -22.01 23.24 22.02
C SER A 84 -20.57 23.18 21.50
N LEU A 85 -20.29 22.27 20.56
CA LEU A 85 -19.01 22.23 19.85
C LEU A 85 -18.73 23.53 19.09
N ARG A 86 -19.73 24.12 18.44
CA ARG A 86 -19.57 25.40 17.74
C ARG A 86 -19.05 26.48 18.67
N GLN A 87 -19.65 26.60 19.86
CA GLN A 87 -19.22 27.60 20.83
C GLN A 87 -17.81 27.30 21.38
N ALA A 88 -17.47 26.02 21.59
CA ALA A 88 -16.12 25.64 21.99
C ALA A 88 -15.07 26.03 20.93
N ILE A 89 -15.35 25.82 19.63
CA ILE A 89 -14.45 26.26 18.55
C ILE A 89 -14.32 27.80 18.53
N LEU A 90 -15.42 28.54 18.71
CA LEU A 90 -15.35 30.00 18.75
C LEU A 90 -14.46 30.50 19.90
N TYR A 91 -14.60 29.91 21.10
CA TYR A 91 -13.74 30.25 22.22
C TYR A 91 -12.27 29.86 21.97
N ALA A 92 -12.01 28.68 21.39
CA ALA A 92 -10.65 28.28 21.03
C ALA A 92 -9.99 29.25 20.03
N ASN A 93 -10.76 29.81 19.10
CA ASN A 93 -10.23 30.79 18.16
C ASN A 93 -9.96 32.17 18.78
N GLU A 94 -10.66 32.49 19.86
CA GLU A 94 -10.49 33.75 20.56
C GLU A 94 -9.32 33.68 21.54
N ILE A 95 -9.05 32.49 22.09
CA ILE A 95 -7.96 32.20 23.03
C ILE A 95 -6.68 31.90 22.28
N ALA A 96 -5.61 32.62 22.64
CA ALA A 96 -4.32 32.46 21.99
C ALA A 96 -3.54 31.33 22.64
N GLY A 97 -3.09 30.38 21.82
CA GLY A 97 -2.30 29.23 22.23
C GLY A 97 -3.09 27.93 22.14
N LEU A 98 -2.44 26.82 22.44
CA LEU A 98 -3.08 25.52 22.32
C LEU A 98 -4.21 25.35 23.34
N ASP A 99 -5.46 25.34 22.85
CA ASP A 99 -6.64 25.05 23.64
C ASP A 99 -7.06 23.59 23.51
N THR A 100 -7.72 23.07 24.54
CA THR A 100 -8.21 21.68 24.54
C THR A 100 -9.73 21.64 24.53
N ILE A 101 -10.34 20.98 23.55
CA ILE A 101 -11.78 20.72 23.50
C ILE A 101 -12.07 19.31 24.00
N HIS A 102 -12.80 19.20 25.11
CA HIS A 102 -13.25 17.95 25.72
C HIS A 102 -14.75 17.75 25.54
N PHE A 103 -15.18 16.51 25.46
CA PHE A 103 -16.59 16.10 25.37
C PHE A 103 -17.01 15.42 26.68
N ASN A 104 -18.11 15.88 27.26
CA ASN A 104 -18.76 15.27 28.41
C ASN A 104 -20.27 15.50 28.33
N ILE A 105 -20.86 15.06 27.21
CA ILE A 105 -22.30 15.19 26.96
C ILE A 105 -23.03 14.20 27.89
N PRO A 106 -24.01 14.65 28.71
CA PRO A 106 -24.73 13.78 29.61
C PRO A 106 -25.60 12.74 28.89
N GLY A 107 -25.73 11.57 29.52
CA GLY A 107 -26.54 10.46 29.02
C GLY A 107 -25.69 9.32 28.46
N SER A 108 -26.35 8.25 28.02
CA SER A 108 -25.68 7.18 27.29
C SER A 108 -25.42 7.62 25.86
N GLY A 109 -24.17 7.55 25.41
CA GLY A 109 -23.81 7.73 24.01
C GLY A 109 -24.29 6.58 23.11
N PRO A 110 -24.08 6.68 21.79
CA PRO A 110 -23.35 7.75 21.09
C PRO A 110 -24.15 9.06 21.01
N HIS A 111 -23.43 10.18 20.84
CA HIS A 111 -23.99 11.52 20.69
C HIS A 111 -23.70 12.05 19.29
N THR A 112 -24.75 12.32 18.52
CA THR A 112 -24.66 12.95 17.20
C THR A 112 -24.87 14.46 17.33
N ILE A 113 -23.87 15.23 16.92
CA ILE A 113 -23.91 16.68 16.76
C ILE A 113 -24.20 16.96 15.29
N GLN A 114 -25.31 17.64 15.01
CA GLN A 114 -25.74 17.96 13.66
C GLN A 114 -25.75 19.48 13.46
N PRO A 115 -24.69 20.06 12.87
CA PRO A 115 -24.65 21.49 12.58
C PRO A 115 -25.74 21.90 11.57
N ASN A 116 -26.34 23.07 11.75
CA ASN A 116 -27.32 23.65 10.81
C ASN A 116 -26.67 24.57 9.76
N SER A 117 -25.37 24.79 9.89
CA SER A 117 -24.51 25.55 8.99
C SER A 117 -23.07 25.09 9.17
N ALA A 118 -22.17 25.46 8.26
CA ALA A 118 -20.75 25.16 8.36
C ALA A 118 -20.22 25.50 9.77
N LEU A 119 -19.45 24.59 10.36
CA LEU A 119 -18.76 24.89 11.62
C LEU A 119 -17.75 26.03 11.40
N PRO A 120 -17.44 26.83 12.44
CA PRO A 120 -16.46 27.90 12.31
C PRO A 120 -15.10 27.33 11.88
N LEU A 121 -14.35 28.10 11.09
CA LEU A 121 -12.96 27.77 10.78
C LEU A 121 -12.17 27.73 12.11
N ILE A 122 -11.24 26.79 12.24
CA ILE A 122 -10.33 26.72 13.38
C ILE A 122 -9.10 27.56 13.03
N THR A 123 -8.91 28.69 13.68
CA THR A 123 -7.88 29.70 13.37
C THR A 123 -6.80 29.85 14.43
N ASP A 124 -6.96 29.24 15.60
CA ASP A 124 -5.93 29.14 16.65
C ASP A 124 -5.70 27.66 17.01
N PRO A 125 -4.48 27.25 17.42
CA PRO A 125 -4.16 25.84 17.66
C PRO A 125 -5.11 25.17 18.66
N VAL A 126 -5.61 23.98 18.32
CA VAL A 126 -6.57 23.26 19.16
C VAL A 126 -6.26 21.76 19.25
N PHE A 127 -6.48 21.18 20.42
CA PHE A 127 -6.52 19.75 20.68
C PHE A 127 -7.97 19.33 20.89
N ILE A 128 -8.60 18.74 19.86
CA ILE A 128 -9.96 18.20 19.95
C ILE A 128 -9.87 16.70 20.22
N ASP A 129 -10.33 16.27 21.39
CA ASP A 129 -10.28 14.86 21.79
C ASP A 129 -11.66 14.28 22.10
N GLY A 130 -12.24 13.61 21.09
CA GLY A 130 -13.50 12.88 21.23
C GLY A 130 -13.42 11.65 22.13
N TYR A 131 -12.22 11.15 22.46
CA TYR A 131 -12.07 10.04 23.41
C TYR A 131 -12.34 10.44 24.86
N THR A 132 -12.48 11.75 25.13
CA THR A 132 -12.84 12.26 26.46
C THR A 132 -14.31 11.99 26.82
N GLN A 133 -15.17 11.76 25.82
CA GLN A 133 -16.57 11.40 26.05
C GLN A 133 -16.67 10.06 26.81
N PRO A 134 -17.40 10.01 27.94
CA PRO A 134 -17.63 8.77 28.67
C PRO A 134 -18.11 7.62 27.79
N GLY A 135 -17.43 6.48 27.89
CA GLY A 135 -17.71 5.28 27.10
C GLY A 135 -16.95 5.19 25.77
N ALA A 136 -16.09 6.16 25.45
CA ALA A 136 -15.18 6.07 24.32
C ALA A 136 -13.89 5.30 24.69
N SER A 137 -13.27 4.67 23.71
CA SER A 137 -11.97 4.02 23.86
C SER A 137 -11.18 4.01 22.56
N THR A 138 -9.89 4.27 22.65
CA THR A 138 -8.96 4.21 21.52
C THR A 138 -8.80 2.79 20.98
N ASN A 139 -8.48 2.67 19.69
CA ASN A 139 -8.15 1.39 19.09
C ASN A 139 -6.90 0.75 19.72
N THR A 140 -6.98 -0.54 20.01
CA THR A 140 -5.90 -1.36 20.57
C THR A 140 -5.40 -2.43 19.59
N LEU A 141 -6.16 -2.71 18.52
CA LEU A 141 -5.82 -3.78 17.59
C LEU A 141 -4.67 -3.38 16.66
N ALA A 142 -3.63 -4.22 16.60
CA ALA A 142 -2.59 -4.09 15.58
C ALA A 142 -3.17 -4.21 14.16
N VAL A 143 -4.14 -5.10 13.97
CA VAL A 143 -4.85 -5.38 12.71
C VAL A 143 -6.35 -5.27 12.97
N GLY A 144 -7.06 -4.46 12.18
CA GLY A 144 -8.44 -4.05 12.42
C GLY A 144 -8.54 -2.74 13.20
N ASN A 145 -9.74 -2.38 13.62
CA ASN A 145 -10.00 -1.21 14.43
C ASN A 145 -11.15 -1.52 15.42
N ASP A 146 -10.86 -1.46 16.72
CA ASP A 146 -11.83 -1.66 17.81
C ASP A 146 -12.10 -0.36 18.60
N ALA A 147 -11.76 0.80 18.03
CA ALA A 147 -12.10 2.07 18.67
C ALA A 147 -13.61 2.17 18.91
N VAL A 148 -13.97 2.61 20.11
CA VAL A 148 -15.34 2.98 20.45
C VAL A 148 -15.39 4.49 20.41
N LEU A 149 -15.94 5.04 19.34
CA LEU A 149 -16.15 6.47 19.17
C LEU A 149 -17.57 6.82 19.64
N GLN A 150 -17.70 7.87 20.45
CA GLN A 150 -18.99 8.27 21.04
C GLN A 150 -19.52 9.59 20.50
N ILE A 151 -18.73 10.31 19.69
CA ILE A 151 -19.10 11.61 19.12
C ILE A 151 -19.15 11.49 17.59
N GLU A 152 -20.33 11.72 17.02
CA GLU A 152 -20.53 11.84 15.57
C GLU A 152 -20.82 13.29 15.19
N LEU A 153 -20.04 13.83 14.26
CA LEU A 153 -20.34 15.05 13.54
C LEU A 153 -21.06 14.68 12.24
N ASP A 154 -22.38 14.91 12.20
CA ASP A 154 -23.23 14.64 11.05
C ASP A 154 -23.49 15.94 10.27
N GLY A 155 -22.86 16.04 9.10
CA GLY A 155 -22.93 17.22 8.24
C GLY A 155 -24.18 17.35 7.39
N ALA A 156 -25.19 16.47 7.51
CA ALA A 156 -26.34 16.44 6.61
C ALA A 156 -27.13 17.77 6.53
N ASN A 157 -27.10 18.59 7.59
CA ASN A 157 -27.75 19.90 7.65
C ASN A 157 -26.77 21.08 7.63
N ALA A 158 -25.46 20.84 7.50
CA ALA A 158 -24.45 21.89 7.60
C ALA A 158 -24.39 22.81 6.38
N GLY A 159 -25.10 22.48 5.29
CA GLY A 159 -25.00 23.19 4.03
C GLY A 159 -23.63 22.97 3.35
N PRO A 160 -23.18 23.89 2.48
CA PRO A 160 -21.86 23.79 1.87
C PRO A 160 -20.78 24.09 2.92
N GLY A 161 -19.97 23.11 3.24
CA GLY A 161 -18.87 23.26 4.19
C GLY A 161 -18.17 21.94 4.48
N ASP A 162 -16.94 22.05 4.94
CA ASP A 162 -16.19 20.92 5.48
C ASP A 162 -16.67 20.61 6.91
N GLY A 163 -16.35 19.41 7.41
CA GLY A 163 -16.60 19.04 8.80
C GLY A 163 -15.81 19.90 9.77
N LEU A 164 -14.48 19.79 9.72
CA LEU A 164 -13.56 20.64 10.48
C LEU A 164 -12.53 21.26 9.53
N ALA A 165 -12.41 22.58 9.55
CA ALA A 165 -11.52 23.32 8.67
C ALA A 165 -10.39 23.99 9.46
N LEU A 166 -9.23 23.36 9.48
CA LEU A 166 -8.02 23.83 10.17
C LEU A 166 -7.32 24.87 9.31
N ARG A 167 -7.37 26.12 9.76
CA ARG A 167 -6.65 27.30 9.25
C ARG A 167 -5.63 27.78 10.30
N THR A 168 -5.06 26.81 11.00
CA THR A 168 -4.11 26.98 12.09
C THR A 168 -3.07 25.87 12.06
N SER A 169 -1.93 26.11 12.70
CA SER A 169 -0.86 25.11 12.86
C SER A 169 -0.99 24.36 14.19
N ASP A 170 -0.20 23.30 14.35
CA ASP A 170 0.04 22.64 15.65
C ASP A 170 -1.24 22.12 16.36
N SER A 171 -2.29 21.81 15.60
CA SER A 171 -3.54 21.27 16.14
C SER A 171 -3.60 19.74 16.05
N THR A 172 -4.42 19.13 16.90
CA THR A 172 -4.71 17.69 16.84
C THR A 172 -6.21 17.44 16.85
N ILE A 173 -6.68 16.58 15.95
CA ILE A 173 -8.07 16.12 15.88
C ILE A 173 -8.09 14.61 16.07
N ARG A 174 -8.79 14.14 17.11
CA ARG A 174 -8.89 12.70 17.38
C ARG A 174 -10.21 12.26 17.99
N GLY A 175 -10.55 10.99 17.78
CA GLY A 175 -11.66 10.33 18.46
C GLY A 175 -13.05 10.76 17.97
N LEU A 176 -13.18 11.22 16.73
CA LEU A 176 -14.43 11.66 16.15
C LEU A 176 -14.88 10.76 14.99
N VAL A 177 -16.20 10.61 14.84
CA VAL A 177 -16.80 10.21 13.56
C VAL A 177 -17.19 11.50 12.82
N ILE A 178 -16.76 11.66 11.56
CA ILE A 178 -17.03 12.86 10.76
C ILE A 178 -17.56 12.45 9.40
N ASN A 179 -18.82 12.76 9.11
CA ASN A 179 -19.51 12.18 7.97
C ASN A 179 -20.62 13.08 7.42
N ARG A 180 -21.11 12.77 6.21
CA ARG A 180 -22.22 13.46 5.52
C ARG A 180 -22.06 14.97 5.31
N PHE A 181 -20.87 15.55 5.47
CA PHE A 181 -20.63 16.94 5.10
C PHE A 181 -20.65 17.08 3.58
N ALA A 182 -21.12 18.21 3.05
CA ALA A 182 -21.12 18.45 1.61
C ALA A 182 -19.69 18.65 1.04
N GLY A 183 -18.77 19.18 1.86
CA GLY A 183 -17.35 19.34 1.55
C GLY A 183 -16.51 18.14 1.99
N ALA A 184 -15.27 18.40 2.41
CA ALA A 184 -14.40 17.39 2.99
C ALA A 184 -14.79 17.07 4.43
N GLY A 185 -14.44 15.88 4.93
CA GLY A 185 -14.58 15.60 6.37
C GLY A 185 -13.70 16.54 7.19
N ILE A 186 -12.41 16.63 6.86
CA ILE A 186 -11.47 17.56 7.46
C ILE A 186 -10.69 18.26 6.35
N SER A 187 -10.53 19.59 6.42
CA SER A 187 -9.60 20.33 5.57
C SER A 187 -8.49 21.01 6.37
N VAL A 188 -7.26 20.97 5.85
CA VAL A 188 -6.06 21.50 6.52
C VAL A 188 -5.28 22.40 5.56
N SER A 189 -4.97 23.63 6.00
CA SER A 189 -4.20 24.59 5.18
C SER A 189 -2.85 25.02 5.70
N GLU A 190 -2.57 24.74 6.98
CA GLU A 190 -1.34 25.17 7.64
C GLU A 190 -0.48 23.96 8.05
N VAL A 191 0.48 24.15 8.96
CA VAL A 191 1.54 23.18 9.25
C VAL A 191 1.36 22.39 10.54
N ASN A 192 2.08 21.27 10.66
CA ASN A 192 2.23 20.52 11.91
C ASN A 192 0.93 20.02 12.55
N ASN A 193 -0.14 19.87 11.79
CA ASN A 193 -1.40 19.35 12.30
C ASN A 193 -1.40 17.81 12.33
N GLN A 194 -2.09 17.24 13.30
CA GLN A 194 -2.25 15.80 13.50
C GLN A 194 -3.72 15.40 13.40
N ILE A 195 -4.01 14.43 12.53
CA ILE A 195 -5.35 13.85 12.39
C ILE A 195 -5.20 12.37 12.71
N GLU A 196 -5.72 11.92 13.85
CA GLU A 196 -5.46 10.57 14.36
C GLU A 196 -6.69 9.91 15.00
N GLY A 197 -6.86 8.60 14.81
CA GLY A 197 -7.89 7.83 15.50
C GLY A 197 -9.34 8.25 15.19
N ASN A 198 -9.60 8.83 14.00
CA ASN A 198 -10.94 9.26 13.56
C ASN A 198 -11.57 8.28 12.57
N PHE A 199 -12.90 8.25 12.51
CA PHE A 199 -13.65 7.60 11.43
C PHE A 199 -14.25 8.66 10.51
N ILE A 200 -13.85 8.67 9.24
CA ILE A 200 -14.18 9.73 8.30
C ILE A 200 -14.91 9.13 7.09
N GLY A 201 -16.18 9.51 6.93
CA GLY A 201 -17.07 9.02 5.87
C GLY A 201 -17.81 7.71 6.18
N THR A 202 -17.71 7.19 7.41
CA THR A 202 -18.44 5.99 7.85
C THR A 202 -19.38 6.29 9.02
N ASP A 203 -20.18 5.29 9.40
CA ASP A 203 -20.88 5.28 10.70
C ASP A 203 -19.93 4.97 11.87
N LEU A 204 -20.46 4.99 13.10
CA LEU A 204 -19.74 4.70 14.35
C LEU A 204 -19.13 3.29 14.40
N THR A 205 -19.66 2.33 13.64
CA THR A 205 -19.10 0.98 13.56
C THR A 205 -17.98 0.86 12.52
N GLY A 206 -17.84 1.86 11.64
CA GLY A 206 -16.89 1.82 10.53
C GLY A 206 -17.25 0.81 9.45
N THR A 207 -18.55 0.47 9.31
CA THR A 207 -19.00 -0.57 8.36
C THR A 207 -20.05 -0.09 7.35
N LEU A 208 -20.68 1.07 7.59
CA LEU A 208 -21.67 1.64 6.69
C LEU A 208 -21.16 2.93 6.03
N ASP A 209 -21.45 3.07 4.74
CA ASP A 209 -21.20 4.29 3.95
C ASP A 209 -22.04 5.44 4.51
N ARG A 210 -21.34 6.49 4.98
CA ARG A 210 -21.86 7.80 5.36
C ARG A 210 -21.01 8.92 4.74
N GLY A 211 -20.48 8.68 3.55
CA GLY A 211 -19.43 9.49 2.94
C GLY A 211 -19.64 11.00 2.99
N ASN A 212 -18.55 11.74 3.14
CA ASN A 212 -18.55 13.17 2.86
C ASN A 212 -18.66 13.41 1.33
N GLY A 213 -19.12 14.59 0.95
CA GLY A 213 -19.41 14.95 -0.45
C GLY A 213 -18.16 15.15 -1.30
N SER A 214 -17.06 15.59 -0.69
CA SER A 214 -15.72 15.65 -1.30
C SER A 214 -14.80 14.61 -0.67
N ASP A 215 -13.55 14.97 -0.37
CA ASP A 215 -12.55 14.06 0.20
C ASP A 215 -12.84 13.71 1.66
N GLY A 216 -12.27 12.61 2.15
CA GLY A 216 -12.24 12.38 3.60
C GLY A 216 -11.40 13.45 4.30
N ILE A 217 -10.16 13.58 3.85
CA ILE A 217 -9.22 14.61 4.32
C ILE A 217 -8.65 15.37 3.12
N PHE A 218 -8.74 16.69 3.12
CA PHE A 218 -8.17 17.56 2.11
C PHE A 218 -7.07 18.43 2.70
N VAL A 219 -5.81 18.17 2.33
CA VAL A 219 -4.66 18.98 2.74
C VAL A 219 -4.27 19.85 1.56
N ALA A 220 -4.57 21.14 1.66
CA ALA A 220 -4.34 22.06 0.56
C ALA A 220 -3.99 23.46 1.03
N ASN A 221 -3.20 24.13 0.22
CA ASN A 221 -2.79 25.49 0.48
C ASN A 221 -3.75 26.49 -0.17
N PHE A 222 -4.42 27.32 0.64
CA PHE A 222 -5.40 28.29 0.13
C PHE A 222 -4.83 29.72 -0.03
N THR A 223 -3.56 30.00 0.33
CA THR A 223 -3.11 31.39 0.53
C THR A 223 -1.76 31.84 -0.05
N GLN A 224 -0.72 31.02 -0.31
CA GLN A 224 0.55 31.42 -1.02
C GLN A 224 1.58 30.25 -1.07
N PRO A 225 2.63 30.20 -1.92
CA PRO A 225 3.28 28.95 -2.34
C PRO A 225 3.95 28.18 -1.18
N VAL A 226 3.40 27.00 -0.88
CA VAL A 226 3.74 26.04 0.20
C VAL A 226 3.44 26.49 1.65
N GLY A 227 2.16 26.45 2.03
CA GLY A 227 1.66 26.69 3.40
C GLY A 227 1.31 25.40 4.15
N ALA A 228 0.62 24.45 3.50
CA ALA A 228 0.26 23.18 4.16
C ALA A 228 1.47 22.23 4.15
N SER A 229 2.16 22.10 5.30
CA SER A 229 3.31 21.19 5.38
C SER A 229 3.52 20.54 6.74
N ASN A 230 4.30 19.46 6.79
CA ASN A 230 4.60 18.73 8.03
C ASN A 230 3.36 18.21 8.78
N ASN A 231 2.24 18.03 8.08
CA ASN A 231 1.03 17.46 8.64
C ASN A 231 1.13 15.94 8.73
N THR A 232 0.56 15.35 9.78
CA THR A 232 0.51 13.90 9.97
C THR A 232 -0.94 13.41 9.95
N ILE A 233 -1.22 12.44 9.10
CA ILE A 233 -2.49 11.73 9.04
C ILE A 233 -2.22 10.30 9.51
N GLY A 234 -2.72 9.99 10.71
CA GLY A 234 -2.53 8.71 11.38
C GLY A 234 -1.28 8.67 12.25
N GLY A 235 -0.66 7.49 12.37
CA GLY A 235 0.52 7.30 13.20
C GLY A 235 0.98 5.84 13.26
N ALA A 236 2.05 5.59 14.03
CA ALA A 236 2.64 4.25 14.14
C ALA A 236 1.91 3.34 15.14
N THR A 237 1.05 3.90 16.00
CA THR A 237 0.33 3.12 17.02
C THR A 237 -1.10 2.81 16.57
N PRO A 238 -1.71 1.69 17.03
CA PRO A 238 -3.12 1.39 16.76
C PRO A 238 -4.09 2.53 17.08
N ALA A 239 -3.88 3.24 18.19
CA ALA A 239 -4.75 4.33 18.64
C ALA A 239 -4.80 5.52 17.66
N GLN A 240 -3.78 5.68 16.82
CA GLN A 240 -3.68 6.79 15.88
C GLN A 240 -4.30 6.47 14.51
N ARG A 241 -4.67 5.21 14.25
CA ARG A 241 -5.24 4.78 12.98
C ARG A 241 -6.55 5.48 12.67
N ASN A 242 -6.57 6.26 11.59
CA ASN A 242 -7.84 6.71 11.01
C ASN A 242 -8.45 5.61 10.13
N LEU A 243 -9.78 5.62 10.06
CA LEU A 243 -10.57 4.91 9.06
C LEU A 243 -11.16 5.94 8.09
N ILE A 244 -10.79 5.90 6.82
CA ILE A 244 -11.13 6.93 5.82
C ILE A 244 -11.74 6.25 4.60
N SER A 245 -13.07 6.20 4.56
CA SER A 245 -13.81 5.32 3.66
C SER A 245 -15.12 5.95 3.22
N ALA A 246 -15.64 5.48 2.08
CA ALA A 246 -16.90 5.95 1.48
C ALA A 246 -16.97 7.43 1.06
N ASN A 247 -15.90 8.20 1.19
CA ASN A 247 -15.91 9.64 0.84
C ASN A 247 -15.98 9.85 -0.67
N GLY A 248 -16.54 11.00 -1.08
CA GLY A 248 -16.58 11.45 -2.47
C GLY A 248 -17.90 11.23 -3.19
N ASN A 249 -19.01 11.01 -2.47
CA ASN A 249 -20.35 10.75 -3.03
C ASN A 249 -21.09 12.03 -3.50
N GLY A 250 -20.44 13.21 -3.50
CA GLY A 250 -21.07 14.50 -3.82
C GLY A 250 -21.25 14.81 -5.31
N THR A 251 -21.51 16.08 -5.66
CA THR A 251 -21.80 16.58 -7.02
C THR A 251 -20.56 16.64 -7.95
N PRO A 252 -20.63 16.23 -9.23
CA PRO A 252 -19.47 16.12 -10.15
C PRO A 252 -18.59 17.38 -10.19
N GLY A 253 -17.25 17.25 -10.12
CA GLY A 253 -16.32 18.37 -10.41
C GLY A 253 -15.11 18.58 -9.49
N SER A 254 -15.07 18.01 -8.29
CA SER A 254 -13.91 18.10 -7.35
C SER A 254 -13.14 16.77 -7.25
N PRO A 255 -11.85 16.77 -6.83
CA PRO A 255 -11.18 15.54 -6.39
C PRO A 255 -11.97 14.89 -5.25
N ARG A 256 -12.05 13.56 -5.25
CA ARG A 256 -12.95 12.75 -4.40
C ARG A 256 -12.21 11.55 -3.83
N ASN A 257 -10.99 11.80 -3.35
CA ASN A 257 -10.16 10.74 -2.81
C ASN A 257 -10.49 10.52 -1.33
N GLY A 258 -9.99 9.43 -0.75
CA GLY A 258 -9.99 9.31 0.72
C GLY A 258 -9.19 10.44 1.35
N ILE A 259 -7.96 10.63 0.86
CA ILE A 259 -7.07 11.74 1.22
C ILE A 259 -6.61 12.43 -0.07
N THR A 260 -6.71 13.75 -0.13
CA THR A 260 -6.10 14.55 -1.19
C THR A 260 -5.03 15.48 -0.62
N LEU A 261 -3.85 15.46 -1.23
CA LEU A 261 -2.78 16.41 -1.02
C LEU A 261 -2.67 17.30 -2.24
N ASP A 262 -2.89 18.59 -2.08
CA ASP A 262 -2.85 19.56 -3.18
C ASP A 262 -1.98 20.76 -2.83
N GLN A 263 -0.82 20.88 -3.45
CA GLN A 263 0.19 21.89 -3.09
C GLN A 263 0.66 21.79 -1.62
N ALA A 264 0.69 20.56 -1.09
CA ALA A 264 1.18 20.24 0.25
C ALA A 264 2.60 19.65 0.21
N ALA A 265 3.36 19.83 1.30
CA ALA A 265 4.72 19.29 1.42
C ALA A 265 4.96 18.58 2.74
N ASN A 266 5.86 17.59 2.78
CA ASN A 266 6.19 16.81 3.99
C ASN A 266 4.95 16.29 4.73
N THR A 267 3.89 15.89 4.03
CA THR A 267 2.76 15.21 4.68
C THR A 267 3.12 13.75 4.93
N PHE A 268 2.88 13.29 6.15
CA PHE A 268 3.12 11.92 6.58
C PHE A 268 1.78 11.20 6.72
N ILE A 269 1.58 10.13 5.97
CA ILE A 269 0.35 9.33 6.01
C ILE A 269 0.74 7.95 6.55
N TYR A 270 0.40 7.66 7.81
CA TYR A 270 0.85 6.45 8.51
C TYR A 270 -0.29 5.64 9.11
N GLY A 271 -0.24 4.32 8.96
CA GLY A 271 -1.04 3.38 9.75
C GLY A 271 -2.56 3.48 9.57
N ASN A 272 -3.04 4.13 8.50
CA ASN A 272 -4.46 4.35 8.24
C ASN A 272 -5.11 3.20 7.48
N TYR A 273 -6.43 3.06 7.62
CA TYR A 273 -7.27 2.22 6.76
C TYR A 273 -8.04 3.12 5.80
N ILE A 274 -7.84 2.94 4.49
CA ILE A 274 -8.34 3.84 3.45
C ILE A 274 -9.09 3.02 2.38
N GLY A 275 -10.41 3.15 2.36
CA GLY A 275 -11.31 2.44 1.42
C GLY A 275 -11.74 1.04 1.88
N ALA A 276 -11.32 0.58 3.06
CA ALA A 276 -11.78 -0.64 3.70
C ALA A 276 -12.71 -0.32 4.88
N ASN A 277 -13.43 -1.31 5.41
CA ASN A 277 -14.17 -1.18 6.66
C ASN A 277 -13.25 -1.25 7.89
N ALA A 278 -13.80 -1.06 9.09
CA ALA A 278 -13.04 -1.09 10.35
C ALA A 278 -12.25 -2.40 10.58
N SER A 279 -12.74 -3.55 10.11
CA SER A 279 -11.98 -4.81 10.22
C SER A 279 -10.84 -4.93 9.20
N GLY A 280 -10.87 -4.12 8.14
CA GLY A 280 -9.94 -4.19 7.01
C GLY A 280 -10.13 -5.44 6.13
N ALA A 281 -11.31 -6.08 6.20
CA ALA A 281 -11.62 -7.32 5.48
C ALA A 281 -12.74 -7.17 4.45
N ALA A 282 -13.43 -6.02 4.42
CA ALA A 282 -14.43 -5.70 3.40
C ALA A 282 -14.18 -4.32 2.81
N ALA A 283 -14.48 -4.15 1.53
CA ALA A 283 -14.37 -2.87 0.84
C ALA A 283 -15.47 -1.92 1.31
N LEU A 284 -15.08 -0.67 1.53
CA LEU A 284 -15.96 0.48 1.76
C LEU A 284 -15.32 1.69 1.04
N GLY A 285 -15.12 1.51 -0.27
CA GLY A 285 -14.24 2.33 -1.09
C GLY A 285 -14.57 3.81 -1.10
N ASN A 286 -13.54 4.64 -1.16
CA ASN A 286 -13.71 6.04 -1.59
C ASN A 286 -14.02 6.08 -3.10
N TYR A 287 -14.74 7.11 -3.54
CA TYR A 287 -15.27 7.18 -4.91
C TYR A 287 -14.21 7.37 -6.01
N GLN A 288 -13.03 7.89 -5.66
CA GLN A 288 -11.87 7.93 -6.56
C GLN A 288 -10.72 7.11 -5.98
N SER A 289 -9.53 7.71 -5.85
CA SER A 289 -8.37 7.02 -5.31
C SER A 289 -8.41 7.00 -3.78
N GLY A 290 -7.70 6.06 -3.16
CA GLY A 290 -7.50 6.12 -1.72
C GLY A 290 -6.75 7.39 -1.34
N ILE A 291 -5.62 7.64 -2.01
CA ILE A 291 -4.80 8.85 -1.82
C ILE A 291 -4.54 9.50 -3.18
N GLY A 292 -4.86 10.79 -3.30
CA GLY A 292 -4.50 11.64 -4.43
C GLY A 292 -3.37 12.60 -4.07
N ILE A 293 -2.29 12.64 -4.84
CA ILE A 293 -1.15 13.54 -4.65
C ILE A 293 -1.03 14.45 -5.88
N TYR A 294 -1.19 15.75 -5.66
CA TYR A 294 -1.19 16.75 -6.73
C TYR A 294 -0.35 17.97 -6.32
N ARG A 295 0.52 18.42 -7.23
CA ARG A 295 1.22 19.72 -7.14
C ARG A 295 2.02 19.94 -5.85
N GLY A 296 2.36 18.89 -5.10
CA GLY A 296 2.98 18.98 -3.78
C GLY A 296 4.39 18.42 -3.76
N ALA A 297 5.33 18.95 -2.99
CA ALA A 297 6.77 18.68 -3.16
C ALA A 297 7.22 17.28 -2.70
N THR A 298 7.04 16.95 -1.41
CA THR A 298 7.49 15.71 -0.77
C THR A 298 6.36 15.13 0.05
N THR A 299 6.22 13.81 0.08
CA THR A 299 5.20 13.11 0.88
C THR A 299 5.72 11.74 1.24
N MET A 300 5.37 11.27 2.42
CA MET A 300 5.63 9.92 2.87
C MET A 300 4.30 9.19 3.06
N VAL A 301 4.04 8.20 2.19
CA VAL A 301 2.90 7.29 2.33
C VAL A 301 3.41 5.98 2.88
N GLY A 302 3.04 5.70 4.12
CA GLY A 302 3.52 4.55 4.86
C GLY A 302 4.96 4.75 5.35
N GLY A 303 5.54 3.75 6.00
CA GLY A 303 6.89 3.85 6.54
C GLY A 303 7.46 2.48 6.88
N SER A 304 8.74 2.44 7.20
CA SER A 304 9.49 1.20 7.42
C SER A 304 9.43 0.68 8.86
N ALA A 305 8.91 1.47 9.80
CA ALA A 305 8.69 1.03 11.17
C ALA A 305 7.34 0.29 11.29
N PRO A 306 7.23 -0.71 12.20
CA PRO A 306 5.98 -1.41 12.46
C PRO A 306 4.82 -0.44 12.73
N GLY A 307 3.66 -0.70 12.12
CA GLY A 307 2.46 0.11 12.28
C GLY A 307 2.38 1.36 11.39
N GLN A 308 3.46 1.77 10.72
CA GLN A 308 3.43 2.94 9.81
C GLN A 308 2.79 2.63 8.45
N GLY A 309 2.77 1.37 8.01
CA GLY A 309 2.15 0.96 6.75
C GLY A 309 0.64 1.20 6.71
N ASN A 310 0.13 1.82 5.65
CA ASN A 310 -1.31 2.00 5.45
C ASN A 310 -1.93 0.77 4.77
N LEU A 311 -3.23 0.54 5.01
CA LEU A 311 -4.08 -0.32 4.20
C LEU A 311 -4.86 0.55 3.21
N ILE A 312 -4.60 0.40 1.91
CA ILE A 312 -5.17 1.25 0.85
C ILE A 312 -5.85 0.34 -0.19
N SER A 313 -7.12 0.07 0.03
CA SER A 313 -7.82 -1.05 -0.63
C SER A 313 -9.27 -0.70 -0.90
N GLY A 314 -9.89 -1.37 -1.87
CA GLY A 314 -11.31 -1.24 -2.18
C GLY A 314 -11.74 0.11 -2.74
N ASN A 315 -10.82 1.04 -3.04
CA ASN A 315 -11.15 2.34 -3.65
C ASN A 315 -11.58 2.14 -5.11
N LEU A 316 -12.50 2.97 -5.61
CA LEU A 316 -13.13 2.72 -6.91
C LEU A 316 -12.21 2.99 -8.11
N VAL A 317 -11.13 3.75 -7.91
CA VAL A 317 -10.11 4.03 -8.94
C VAL A 317 -8.78 3.44 -8.49
N ASN A 318 -7.78 4.25 -8.14
CA ASN A 318 -6.46 3.76 -7.77
C ASN A 318 -6.32 3.62 -6.25
N GLY A 319 -5.37 2.82 -5.77
CA GLY A 319 -4.95 2.93 -4.37
C GLY A 319 -4.34 4.30 -4.11
N ILE A 320 -3.27 4.60 -4.85
CA ILE A 320 -2.58 5.90 -4.84
C ILE A 320 -2.52 6.44 -6.26
N GLY A 321 -2.99 7.67 -6.47
CA GLY A 321 -2.89 8.38 -7.74
C GLY A 321 -2.07 9.66 -7.60
N ALA A 322 -1.06 9.84 -8.46
CA ALA A 322 -0.32 11.09 -8.58
C ALA A 322 -0.30 11.54 -10.04
N GLY A 323 -0.82 12.75 -10.29
CA GLY A 323 -1.08 13.20 -11.66
C GLY A 323 -1.11 14.70 -11.80
N ASP A 324 0.07 15.30 -11.95
CA ASP A 324 0.22 16.65 -12.48
C ASP A 324 1.62 16.89 -13.05
N THR A 325 1.75 17.88 -13.93
CA THR A 325 2.97 18.20 -14.67
C THR A 325 3.98 19.03 -13.88
N VAL A 326 3.70 19.38 -12.63
CA VAL A 326 4.64 20.12 -11.78
C VAL A 326 5.65 19.12 -11.24
N GLN A 327 6.94 19.36 -11.46
CA GLN A 327 7.99 18.54 -10.90
C GLN A 327 7.99 18.65 -9.38
N SER A 328 7.32 17.70 -8.73
CA SER A 328 7.57 17.34 -7.36
C SER A 328 8.42 16.07 -7.31
N GLY A 329 9.22 15.90 -6.27
CA GLY A 329 10.19 14.82 -6.21
C GLY A 329 10.60 14.50 -4.78
N GLY A 330 10.96 13.24 -4.55
CA GLY A 330 11.27 12.75 -3.20
C GLY A 330 10.03 12.25 -2.45
N HIS A 331 8.96 11.91 -3.16
CA HIS A 331 7.84 11.18 -2.59
C HIS A 331 8.23 9.73 -2.34
N GLN A 332 7.84 9.20 -1.19
CA GLN A 332 8.15 7.84 -0.77
C GLN A 332 6.84 7.11 -0.47
N ILE A 333 6.72 5.91 -1.04
CA ILE A 333 5.60 5.01 -0.80
C ILE A 333 6.20 3.72 -0.26
N ARG A 334 6.10 3.46 1.05
CA ARG A 334 6.82 2.37 1.73
C ARG A 334 5.96 1.62 2.72
N GLY A 335 6.17 0.30 2.83
CA GLY A 335 5.56 -0.54 3.86
C GLY A 335 4.03 -0.63 3.80
N ASN A 336 3.39 -0.23 2.71
CA ASN A 336 1.93 -0.23 2.59
C ASN A 336 1.39 -1.58 2.12
N ARG A 337 0.12 -1.81 2.39
CA ARG A 337 -0.72 -2.89 1.84
C ARG A 337 -1.73 -2.26 0.89
N ILE A 338 -1.67 -2.58 -0.39
CA ILE A 338 -2.43 -1.90 -1.44
C ILE A 338 -3.19 -2.93 -2.27
N GLY A 339 -4.53 -2.86 -2.22
CA GLY A 339 -5.44 -3.80 -2.88
C GLY A 339 -5.63 -5.14 -2.16
N THR A 340 -5.09 -5.26 -0.94
CA THR A 340 -5.22 -6.46 -0.10
C THR A 340 -6.21 -6.26 1.04
N ASP A 341 -6.58 -7.32 1.75
CA ASP A 341 -7.08 -7.18 3.12
C ASP A 341 -5.98 -6.78 4.11
N ALA A 342 -6.37 -6.55 5.37
CA ALA A 342 -5.47 -6.19 6.45
C ALA A 342 -4.41 -7.27 6.77
N GLN A 343 -4.63 -8.51 6.35
CA GLN A 343 -3.69 -9.62 6.49
C GLN A 343 -2.72 -9.73 5.30
N GLY A 344 -3.00 -9.04 4.19
CA GLY A 344 -2.16 -9.01 2.98
C GLY A 344 -2.62 -9.97 1.89
N ASN A 345 -3.82 -10.55 2.01
CA ASN A 345 -4.38 -11.39 0.96
C ASN A 345 -5.00 -10.51 -0.14
N ALA A 346 -4.85 -10.92 -1.39
CA ALA A 346 -5.33 -10.19 -2.57
C ALA A 346 -6.86 -10.29 -2.75
N THR A 347 -7.63 -9.71 -1.83
CA THR A 347 -9.10 -9.87 -1.76
C THR A 347 -9.87 -8.56 -1.86
N LEU A 348 -9.20 -7.39 -1.76
CA LEU A 348 -9.83 -6.07 -1.71
C LEU A 348 -9.18 -5.10 -2.71
N GLY A 349 -9.04 -5.53 -3.95
CA GLY A 349 -8.46 -4.74 -5.03
C GLY A 349 -9.03 -3.32 -5.12
N ASN A 350 -8.17 -2.35 -5.44
CA ASN A 350 -8.66 -1.09 -5.97
C ASN A 350 -9.20 -1.30 -7.40
N GLY A 351 -10.16 -0.48 -7.84
CA GLY A 351 -10.89 -0.69 -9.10
C GLY A 351 -10.02 -0.60 -10.37
N GLN A 352 -8.90 0.13 -10.30
CA GLN A 352 -7.90 0.28 -11.37
C GLN A 352 -6.52 -0.15 -10.85
N HIS A 353 -5.55 0.75 -10.79
CA HIS A 353 -4.18 0.44 -10.42
C HIS A 353 -3.97 0.45 -8.90
N GLY A 354 -3.00 -0.31 -8.40
CA GLY A 354 -2.55 -0.14 -7.02
C GLY A 354 -1.95 1.25 -6.83
N ILE A 355 -0.98 1.60 -7.69
CA ILE A 355 -0.34 2.91 -7.74
C ILE A 355 -0.35 3.40 -9.20
N SER A 356 -0.75 4.64 -9.44
CA SER A 356 -0.73 5.29 -10.76
C SER A 356 0.05 6.60 -10.68
N LEU A 357 1.17 6.70 -11.39
CA LEU A 357 2.02 7.90 -11.43
C LEU A 357 2.13 8.45 -12.85
N VAL A 358 2.00 9.78 -12.99
CA VAL A 358 2.28 10.51 -14.24
C VAL A 358 3.23 11.68 -13.93
N THR A 359 4.30 11.38 -13.18
CA THR A 359 5.22 12.36 -12.59
C THR A 359 6.59 11.69 -12.30
N VAL A 360 7.53 12.41 -11.69
CA VAL A 360 8.95 12.05 -11.60
C VAL A 360 9.41 11.77 -10.16
N ASN A 361 10.54 11.07 -10.01
CA ASN A 361 11.31 10.98 -8.76
C ASN A 361 10.53 10.42 -7.55
N TYR A 362 9.69 9.40 -7.76
CA TYR A 362 9.09 8.61 -6.68
C TYR A 362 9.99 7.45 -6.27
N THR A 363 9.99 7.12 -4.98
CA THR A 363 10.54 5.86 -4.48
C THR A 363 9.40 4.98 -3.98
N ILE A 364 9.09 3.92 -4.72
CA ILE A 364 8.11 2.92 -4.36
C ILE A 364 8.84 1.71 -3.78
N GLY A 365 8.70 1.54 -2.48
CA GLY A 365 9.45 0.58 -1.69
C GLY A 365 10.82 1.11 -1.30
N GLY A 366 11.84 0.25 -1.32
CA GLY A 366 13.19 0.61 -0.92
C GLY A 366 14.15 -0.59 -0.87
N GLU A 367 15.38 -0.32 -0.45
CA GLU A 367 16.42 -1.34 -0.35
C GLU A 367 16.34 -2.15 0.95
N ASN A 368 15.72 -1.60 1.99
CA ASN A 368 15.50 -2.35 3.23
C ASN A 368 14.30 -3.29 3.05
N PRO A 369 14.37 -4.54 3.57
CA PRO A 369 13.24 -5.46 3.49
C PRO A 369 11.91 -4.92 4.04
N SER A 370 11.94 -4.00 5.02
CA SER A 370 10.75 -3.38 5.59
C SER A 370 10.22 -2.17 4.81
N ASP A 371 10.93 -1.69 3.80
CA ASP A 371 10.46 -0.59 2.94
C ASP A 371 9.42 -1.10 1.91
N GLY A 372 9.43 -2.39 1.59
CA GLY A 372 8.60 -3.01 0.56
C GLY A 372 7.10 -2.85 0.78
N ASN A 373 6.36 -2.48 -0.27
CA ASN A 373 4.90 -2.52 -0.26
C ASN A 373 4.41 -3.92 -0.69
N ILE A 374 3.24 -4.32 -0.20
CA ILE A 374 2.45 -5.43 -0.74
C ILE A 374 1.39 -4.84 -1.65
N ILE A 375 1.47 -5.10 -2.95
CA ILE A 375 0.61 -4.53 -3.99
C ILE A 375 -0.05 -5.66 -4.76
N ALA A 376 -1.31 -5.96 -4.44
CA ALA A 376 -1.97 -7.14 -4.98
C ALA A 376 -3.46 -6.96 -5.18
N GLY A 377 -4.06 -7.77 -6.04
CA GLY A 377 -5.51 -7.84 -6.22
C GLY A 377 -6.14 -6.65 -6.96
N ASN A 378 -5.37 -5.65 -7.40
CA ASN A 378 -5.90 -4.46 -8.07
C ASN A 378 -6.48 -4.81 -9.45
N GLY A 379 -7.50 -4.07 -9.91
CA GLY A 379 -8.24 -4.38 -11.13
C GLY A 379 -7.42 -4.26 -12.43
N GLN A 380 -6.35 -3.48 -12.42
CA GLN A 380 -5.42 -3.28 -13.53
C GLN A 380 -3.97 -3.54 -13.06
N ALA A 381 -2.99 -2.75 -13.51
CA ALA A 381 -1.61 -2.94 -13.12
C ALA A 381 -1.39 -2.74 -11.61
N GLY A 382 -0.42 -3.45 -11.02
CA GLY A 382 -0.01 -3.20 -9.64
C GLY A 382 0.54 -1.78 -9.48
N ILE A 383 1.52 -1.44 -10.31
CA ILE A 383 2.08 -0.09 -10.44
C ILE A 383 2.01 0.31 -11.91
N TYR A 384 1.40 1.46 -12.19
CA TYR A 384 1.34 2.07 -13.50
C TYR A 384 2.14 3.38 -13.49
N ILE A 385 3.08 3.52 -14.43
CA ILE A 385 3.80 4.77 -14.68
C ILE A 385 3.40 5.25 -16.07
N GLY A 386 2.47 6.20 -16.12
CA GLY A 386 1.99 6.79 -17.37
C GLY A 386 2.89 7.91 -17.92
N GLY A 387 3.91 8.31 -17.18
CA GLY A 387 4.88 9.32 -17.60
C GLY A 387 5.82 9.74 -16.47
N GLY A 388 6.93 10.38 -16.86
CA GLY A 388 7.97 10.85 -15.94
C GLY A 388 9.06 9.81 -15.66
N THR A 389 10.23 10.29 -15.27
CA THR A 389 11.47 9.53 -15.05
C THR A 389 11.90 9.54 -13.59
N GLY A 390 12.86 8.69 -13.23
CA GLY A 390 13.43 8.59 -11.89
C GLY A 390 12.49 7.94 -10.87
N ASN A 391 11.49 7.20 -11.33
CA ASN A 391 10.56 6.50 -10.45
C ASN A 391 11.12 5.12 -10.09
N ALA A 392 11.79 5.04 -8.94
CA ALA A 392 12.46 3.84 -8.47
C ALA A 392 11.45 2.89 -7.82
N ILE A 393 11.36 1.67 -8.34
CA ILE A 393 10.46 0.61 -7.89
C ILE A 393 11.33 -0.56 -7.40
N ARG A 394 11.45 -0.70 -6.08
CA ARG A 394 12.35 -1.69 -5.47
C ARG A 394 11.75 -2.31 -4.21
N GLY A 395 11.99 -3.60 -4.01
CA GLY A 395 11.66 -4.30 -2.76
C GLY A 395 10.17 -4.58 -2.56
N ASN A 396 9.32 -4.34 -3.56
CA ASN A 396 7.87 -4.55 -3.44
C ASN A 396 7.48 -6.01 -3.73
N ALA A 397 6.49 -6.51 -3.02
CA ALA A 397 5.77 -7.73 -3.34
C ALA A 397 4.56 -7.36 -4.22
N ILE A 398 4.61 -7.73 -5.50
CA ILE A 398 3.60 -7.37 -6.49
C ILE A 398 3.04 -8.67 -7.11
N PHE A 399 1.76 -8.97 -6.90
CA PHE A 399 1.16 -10.22 -7.36
C PHE A 399 -0.36 -10.15 -7.51
N ALA A 400 -0.94 -11.06 -8.29
CA ALA A 400 -2.40 -11.21 -8.44
C ALA A 400 -3.15 -9.93 -8.84
N ASN A 401 -2.48 -8.97 -9.48
CA ASN A 401 -3.15 -7.81 -10.10
C ASN A 401 -3.78 -8.22 -11.45
N GLY A 402 -4.84 -7.55 -11.87
CA GLY A 402 -5.60 -7.89 -13.08
C GLY A 402 -4.88 -7.54 -14.39
N GLY A 403 -3.88 -6.66 -14.33
CA GLY A 403 -2.94 -6.36 -15.41
C GLY A 403 -1.49 -6.70 -15.02
N LEU A 404 -0.53 -6.04 -15.67
CA LEU A 404 0.90 -6.23 -15.38
C LEU A 404 1.26 -5.87 -13.93
N GLY A 405 2.33 -6.48 -13.39
CA GLY A 405 2.82 -6.09 -12.06
C GLY A 405 3.30 -4.63 -12.05
N ILE A 406 4.10 -4.27 -13.05
CA ILE A 406 4.56 -2.91 -13.34
C ILE A 406 4.24 -2.68 -14.82
N ASP A 407 3.57 -1.57 -15.14
CA ASP A 407 3.20 -1.17 -16.49
C ASP A 407 3.77 0.23 -16.77
N LEU A 408 4.65 0.32 -17.76
CA LEU A 408 5.20 1.58 -18.25
C LEU A 408 4.44 2.02 -19.51
N ASN A 409 4.09 3.31 -19.60
CA ASN A 409 3.42 3.92 -20.75
C ASN A 409 2.01 3.39 -21.10
N GLY A 410 1.53 2.31 -20.48
CA GLY A 410 0.14 1.81 -20.61
C GLY A 410 -0.13 1.01 -21.87
N GLY A 411 0.93 0.60 -22.57
CA GLY A 411 0.88 -0.14 -23.84
C GLY A 411 0.94 -1.66 -23.68
N GLY A 412 1.06 -2.16 -22.45
CA GLY A 412 1.57 -3.51 -22.19
C GLY A 412 3.09 -3.47 -22.04
N VAL A 413 3.73 -4.64 -22.13
CA VAL A 413 5.18 -4.73 -21.86
C VAL A 413 5.99 -3.99 -22.93
N ASP A 414 6.81 -3.04 -22.49
CA ASP A 414 7.76 -2.30 -23.32
C ASP A 414 8.88 -3.24 -23.82
N ILE A 415 9.20 -3.17 -25.11
CA ILE A 415 10.12 -4.13 -25.73
C ILE A 415 11.56 -3.67 -25.50
N ASN A 416 12.41 -4.58 -25.02
CA ASN A 416 13.84 -4.28 -24.92
C ASN A 416 14.46 -3.88 -26.27
N ASP A 417 15.23 -2.80 -26.29
CA ASP A 417 15.94 -2.30 -27.47
C ASP A 417 17.47 -2.20 -27.27
N VAL A 418 18.18 -1.76 -28.32
CA VAL A 418 19.64 -1.58 -28.27
C VAL A 418 19.95 -0.26 -27.58
N ASP A 419 20.82 -0.30 -26.58
CA ASP A 419 21.31 0.83 -25.80
C ASP A 419 20.27 1.60 -24.97
N ASP A 420 18.98 1.20 -24.96
CA ASP A 420 17.91 1.81 -24.14
C ASP A 420 17.75 3.30 -24.45
N LEU A 421 17.45 3.61 -25.72
CA LEU A 421 17.35 4.98 -26.24
C LEU A 421 15.94 5.58 -26.12
N ASP A 422 15.05 4.87 -25.45
CA ASP A 422 13.66 5.24 -25.27
C ASP A 422 13.47 6.49 -24.40
N THR A 423 12.27 7.06 -24.50
CA THR A 423 11.85 8.22 -23.71
C THR A 423 10.46 7.98 -23.17
N GLY A 424 10.07 8.68 -22.09
CA GLY A 424 8.74 8.55 -21.50
C GLY A 424 8.81 8.04 -20.07
N ALA A 425 7.85 7.20 -19.69
CA ALA A 425 7.81 6.60 -18.35
C ALA A 425 9.09 5.82 -18.07
N ASN A 426 9.87 6.27 -17.09
CA ASN A 426 11.19 5.69 -16.75
C ASN A 426 12.10 5.43 -17.96
N ASN A 427 12.00 6.27 -19.00
CA ASN A 427 12.72 6.10 -20.27
C ASN A 427 12.53 4.72 -20.94
N GLY A 428 11.43 4.01 -20.70
CA GLY A 428 11.24 2.68 -21.27
C GLY A 428 12.25 1.62 -20.79
N GLN A 429 12.88 1.86 -19.63
CA GLN A 429 14.02 1.09 -19.11
C GLN A 429 13.94 -0.42 -19.43
N ASN A 430 14.92 -0.89 -20.20
CA ASN A 430 15.09 -2.31 -20.50
C ASN A 430 15.09 -3.19 -19.24
N TYR A 431 14.35 -4.31 -19.26
CA TYR A 431 14.38 -5.32 -18.19
C TYR A 431 15.43 -6.42 -18.46
N PRO A 432 15.91 -7.14 -17.43
CA PRO A 432 16.79 -8.29 -17.62
C PRO A 432 16.12 -9.44 -18.37
N VAL A 433 16.85 -10.13 -19.25
CA VAL A 433 16.40 -11.35 -19.92
C VAL A 433 17.03 -12.55 -19.24
N ILE A 434 16.21 -13.36 -18.56
CA ILE A 434 16.67 -14.56 -17.87
C ILE A 434 16.73 -15.72 -18.86
N PHE A 435 17.86 -16.42 -18.87
CA PHE A 435 18.11 -17.55 -19.74
C PHE A 435 17.95 -18.89 -19.04
N ASN A 436 18.29 -18.94 -17.76
CA ASN A 436 18.29 -20.16 -16.97
C ASN A 436 18.08 -19.85 -15.49
N ALA A 437 17.33 -20.69 -14.80
CA ALA A 437 17.10 -20.63 -13.36
C ALA A 437 17.10 -22.05 -12.80
N ILE A 438 18.27 -22.49 -12.32
CA ILE A 438 18.49 -23.86 -11.86
C ILE A 438 18.52 -23.90 -10.34
N SER A 439 17.63 -24.66 -9.73
CA SER A 439 17.60 -24.88 -8.29
C SER A 439 18.58 -25.97 -7.86
N SER A 440 19.13 -25.78 -6.68
CA SER A 440 19.80 -26.80 -5.87
C SER A 440 19.10 -26.89 -4.51
N SER A 441 19.70 -27.61 -3.55
CA SER A 441 19.17 -27.65 -2.19
C SER A 441 19.25 -26.32 -1.42
N SER A 442 20.12 -25.39 -1.85
CA SER A 442 20.41 -24.16 -1.10
C SER A 442 20.67 -22.93 -1.97
N THR A 443 20.67 -23.07 -3.29
CA THR A 443 20.88 -21.95 -4.22
C THR A 443 19.99 -22.07 -5.45
N ILE A 444 19.74 -20.93 -6.09
CA ILE A 444 19.26 -20.88 -7.48
C ILE A 444 20.37 -20.25 -8.32
N THR A 445 20.92 -21.00 -9.27
CA THR A 445 21.85 -20.48 -10.27
C THR A 445 21.07 -19.78 -11.36
N VAL A 446 21.36 -18.49 -11.56
CA VAL A 446 20.67 -17.63 -12.51
C VAL A 446 21.66 -17.18 -13.58
N GLN A 447 21.30 -17.45 -14.83
CA GLN A 447 22.00 -16.90 -15.99
C GLN A 447 21.06 -15.94 -16.71
N ALA A 448 21.49 -14.70 -16.89
CA ALA A 448 20.70 -13.65 -17.52
C ALA A 448 21.60 -12.68 -18.30
N GLY A 449 20.99 -11.81 -19.09
CA GLY A 449 21.67 -10.69 -19.71
C GLY A 449 20.76 -9.47 -19.78
N MET A 450 21.36 -8.30 -19.95
CA MET A 450 20.61 -7.06 -20.19
C MET A 450 21.38 -6.13 -21.13
N GLY A 451 20.62 -5.35 -21.89
CA GLY A 451 21.13 -4.26 -22.72
C GLY A 451 20.77 -2.91 -22.11
N GLY A 452 21.63 -1.91 -22.29
CA GLY A 452 21.39 -0.53 -21.86
C GLY A 452 22.55 0.37 -22.29
N PRO A 453 22.59 1.64 -21.84
CA PRO A 453 23.62 2.56 -22.30
C PRO A 453 25.01 2.06 -21.88
N PRO A 454 26.08 2.21 -22.69
CA PRO A 454 27.41 1.71 -22.36
C PRO A 454 27.94 2.21 -21.01
N GLN A 455 28.63 1.34 -20.27
CA GLN A 455 29.27 1.67 -18.98
C GLN A 455 28.31 2.22 -17.92
N THR A 456 27.05 1.76 -17.91
CA THR A 456 26.00 2.22 -17.00
C THR A 456 25.76 1.20 -15.90
N ASN A 457 25.55 1.70 -14.67
CA ASN A 457 25.26 0.88 -13.50
C ASN A 457 23.76 0.71 -13.30
N PHE A 458 23.36 -0.52 -13.02
CA PHE A 458 22.00 -0.92 -12.69
C PHE A 458 21.98 -1.71 -11.39
N ASN A 459 20.88 -1.58 -10.64
CA ASN A 459 20.50 -2.56 -9.64
C ASN A 459 19.50 -3.53 -10.26
N VAL A 460 19.86 -4.80 -10.34
CA VAL A 460 18.99 -5.87 -10.83
C VAL A 460 18.40 -6.61 -9.65
N GLN A 461 17.07 -6.65 -9.54
CA GLN A 461 16.35 -7.34 -8.46
C GLN A 461 15.63 -8.56 -9.01
N PHE A 462 15.72 -9.68 -8.31
CA PHE A 462 15.11 -10.96 -8.68
C PHE A 462 13.95 -11.30 -7.75
N PHE A 463 12.91 -11.90 -8.31
CA PHE A 463 11.67 -12.20 -7.63
C PHE A 463 11.19 -13.60 -7.97
N THR A 464 10.49 -14.23 -7.03
CA THR A 464 9.83 -15.52 -7.24
C THR A 464 8.32 -15.43 -7.06
N SER A 465 7.61 -16.14 -7.92
CA SER A 465 6.16 -16.23 -7.91
C SER A 465 5.73 -17.70 -8.11
N PRO A 466 4.68 -18.17 -7.41
CA PRO A 466 4.17 -19.54 -7.56
C PRO A 466 3.49 -19.77 -8.92
N SER A 467 3.14 -18.69 -9.62
CA SER A 467 2.55 -18.71 -10.96
C SER A 467 3.09 -17.55 -11.78
N CYS A 468 3.23 -17.75 -13.08
CA CYS A 468 3.47 -16.66 -14.02
C CYS A 468 2.18 -15.87 -14.28
N ASP A 469 2.32 -14.56 -14.48
CA ASP A 469 1.21 -13.71 -14.93
C ASP A 469 0.69 -14.15 -16.31
N ALA A 470 -0.58 -13.85 -16.61
CA ALA A 470 -1.21 -14.22 -17.87
C ALA A 470 -0.53 -13.57 -19.10
N SER A 471 0.17 -12.46 -18.91
CA SER A 471 0.98 -11.81 -19.96
C SER A 471 2.24 -12.61 -20.33
N GLY A 472 2.70 -13.52 -19.47
CA GLY A 472 4.01 -14.17 -19.57
C GLY A 472 5.15 -13.39 -18.92
N PHE A 473 4.88 -12.18 -18.42
CA PHE A 473 5.84 -11.28 -17.78
C PHE A 473 5.43 -10.96 -16.35
N GLY A 474 6.38 -10.99 -15.42
CA GLY A 474 6.06 -10.78 -14.01
C GLY A 474 5.01 -11.78 -13.48
N GLN A 475 4.33 -11.49 -12.39
CA GLN A 475 4.63 -10.43 -11.41
C GLN A 475 5.72 -10.94 -10.44
N GLY A 476 6.13 -10.12 -9.48
CA GLY A 476 7.15 -10.48 -8.49
C GLY A 476 6.59 -10.57 -7.08
N GLN A 477 6.14 -11.76 -6.64
CA GLN A 477 5.51 -11.92 -5.33
C GLN A 477 6.50 -11.84 -4.17
N ASN A 478 7.64 -12.52 -4.27
CA ASN A 478 8.66 -12.55 -3.21
C ASN A 478 9.98 -12.03 -3.74
N VAL A 479 10.59 -11.08 -3.04
CA VAL A 479 11.94 -10.60 -3.35
C VAL A 479 12.95 -11.67 -2.97
N LEU A 480 13.77 -12.12 -3.92
CA LEU A 480 14.79 -13.14 -3.69
C LEU A 480 16.17 -12.54 -3.41
N GLY A 481 16.49 -11.41 -4.06
CA GLY A 481 17.77 -10.73 -3.89
C GLY A 481 18.00 -9.66 -4.95
N ASN A 482 19.09 -8.91 -4.83
CA ASN A 482 19.51 -7.94 -5.84
C ASN A 482 21.03 -7.92 -6.00
N ILE A 483 21.50 -7.49 -7.17
CA ILE A 483 22.92 -7.32 -7.48
C ILE A 483 23.16 -5.99 -8.22
N PRO A 484 24.32 -5.35 -8.04
CA PRO A 484 24.78 -4.33 -8.95
C PRO A 484 25.28 -4.98 -10.26
N VAL A 485 24.94 -4.39 -11.40
CA VAL A 485 25.36 -4.81 -12.74
C VAL A 485 25.85 -3.59 -13.51
N THR A 486 26.92 -3.75 -14.30
CA THR A 486 27.44 -2.69 -15.17
C THR A 486 27.48 -3.19 -16.61
N THR A 487 26.92 -2.43 -17.54
CA THR A 487 27.06 -2.71 -18.98
C THR A 487 28.48 -2.45 -19.46
N ASP A 488 28.95 -3.24 -20.43
CA ASP A 488 30.26 -3.07 -21.03
C ASP A 488 30.30 -1.88 -22.03
N ALA A 489 31.40 -1.76 -22.78
CA ALA A 489 31.56 -0.70 -23.78
C ALA A 489 30.60 -0.85 -24.99
N ALA A 490 29.96 -2.00 -25.14
CA ALA A 490 28.97 -2.28 -26.17
C ALA A 490 27.53 -2.25 -25.62
N GLY A 491 27.32 -1.79 -24.38
CA GLY A 491 25.98 -1.67 -23.79
C GLY A 491 25.41 -2.99 -23.27
N VAL A 492 26.22 -4.05 -23.14
CA VAL A 492 25.74 -5.38 -22.74
C VAL A 492 26.27 -5.76 -21.36
N ALA A 493 25.43 -6.37 -20.53
CA ALA A 493 25.84 -7.04 -19.31
C ALA A 493 25.39 -8.50 -19.30
N LEU A 494 26.29 -9.41 -18.95
CA LEU A 494 26.00 -10.81 -18.67
C LEU A 494 25.99 -11.05 -17.16
N ILE A 495 25.03 -11.82 -16.69
CA ILE A 495 24.81 -12.12 -15.28
C ILE A 495 24.87 -13.64 -15.11
N ASP A 496 25.77 -14.11 -14.25
CA ASP A 496 25.86 -15.51 -13.82
C ASP A 496 26.11 -15.52 -12.31
N ILE A 497 25.07 -15.84 -11.54
CA ILE A 497 25.06 -15.73 -10.07
C ILE A 497 24.39 -16.92 -9.40
N ASN A 498 24.68 -17.10 -8.11
CA ASN A 498 23.93 -17.99 -7.23
C ASN A 498 23.18 -17.15 -6.20
N LEU A 499 21.85 -17.28 -6.18
CA LEU A 499 20.99 -16.68 -5.16
C LEU A 499 20.75 -17.68 -4.04
N GLU A 500 20.95 -17.29 -2.78
CA GLU A 500 20.68 -18.16 -1.63
C GLU A 500 19.18 -18.37 -1.48
N SER A 501 18.72 -19.62 -1.61
CA SER A 501 17.31 -19.96 -1.55
C SER A 501 17.13 -21.45 -1.31
N PRO A 502 16.10 -21.92 -0.59
CA PRO A 502 15.68 -23.31 -0.69
C PRO A 502 15.30 -23.66 -2.14
N SER A 503 15.16 -24.95 -2.45
CA SER A 503 14.58 -25.35 -3.75
C SER A 503 13.17 -24.76 -3.89
N LEU A 504 12.96 -24.07 -5.00
CA LEU A 504 11.69 -23.48 -5.43
C LEU A 504 11.26 -24.09 -6.77
N ASP A 505 11.46 -25.39 -6.94
CA ASP A 505 11.05 -26.11 -8.15
C ASP A 505 9.57 -25.86 -8.47
N GLY A 506 9.29 -25.47 -9.72
CA GLY A 506 7.95 -25.15 -10.18
C GLY A 506 7.48 -23.71 -9.91
N TYR A 507 8.26 -22.90 -9.21
CA TYR A 507 8.05 -21.44 -9.17
C TYR A 507 8.60 -20.79 -10.44
N PHE A 508 8.26 -19.52 -10.64
CA PHE A 508 8.79 -18.69 -11.71
C PHE A 508 9.69 -17.61 -11.12
N LEU A 509 10.81 -17.37 -11.79
CA LEU A 509 11.76 -16.30 -11.53
C LEU A 509 11.51 -15.16 -12.52
N THR A 510 11.44 -13.94 -12.02
CA THR A 510 11.39 -12.70 -12.82
C THR A 510 12.39 -11.70 -12.28
N ALA A 511 12.73 -10.68 -13.05
CA ALA A 511 13.64 -9.63 -12.63
C ALA A 511 13.20 -8.25 -13.10
N THR A 512 13.67 -7.22 -12.39
CA THR A 512 13.61 -5.82 -12.83
C THR A 512 15.02 -5.23 -12.81
N ALA A 513 15.25 -4.19 -13.60
CA ALA A 513 16.46 -3.37 -13.54
C ALA A 513 16.10 -1.96 -13.11
N THR A 514 16.95 -1.31 -12.31
CA THR A 514 16.83 0.12 -12.02
C THR A 514 18.16 0.81 -12.22
N ASP A 515 18.19 1.87 -13.04
CA ASP A 515 19.40 2.65 -13.25
C ASP A 515 19.76 3.55 -12.05
N SER A 516 20.89 4.24 -12.16
CA SER A 516 21.38 5.19 -11.15
C SER A 516 20.53 6.47 -11.01
N ALA A 517 19.71 6.81 -12.02
CA ALA A 517 18.78 7.94 -11.97
C ALA A 517 17.43 7.56 -11.31
N GLY A 518 17.22 6.27 -11.05
CA GLY A 518 16.00 5.74 -10.44
C GLY A 518 14.96 5.25 -11.46
N ASN A 519 15.27 5.15 -12.74
CA ASN A 519 14.36 4.56 -13.72
C ASN A 519 14.31 3.04 -13.54
N SER A 520 13.16 2.50 -13.14
CA SER A 520 12.93 1.06 -13.04
C SER A 520 12.19 0.53 -14.25
N SER A 521 12.60 -0.64 -14.73
CA SER A 521 11.92 -1.43 -15.76
C SER A 521 10.61 -2.05 -15.26
N GLU A 522 9.81 -2.54 -16.19
CA GLU A 522 8.81 -3.57 -15.92
C GLU A 522 9.46 -4.91 -15.52
N PHE A 523 8.65 -5.91 -15.18
CA PHE A 523 9.15 -7.25 -14.91
C PHE A 523 9.55 -7.99 -16.20
N SER A 524 10.62 -8.76 -16.13
CA SER A 524 11.04 -9.68 -17.19
C SER A 524 10.00 -10.77 -17.49
N LEU A 525 10.21 -11.47 -18.61
CA LEU A 525 9.58 -12.77 -18.88
C LEU A 525 9.78 -13.72 -17.69
N CYS A 526 8.75 -14.50 -17.39
CA CYS A 526 8.82 -15.57 -16.39
C CYS A 526 9.79 -16.67 -16.84
N MET A 527 10.79 -16.97 -16.01
CA MET A 527 11.63 -18.15 -16.17
C MET A 527 11.23 -19.22 -15.15
N PRO A 528 10.74 -20.41 -15.54
CA PRO A 528 10.48 -21.47 -14.59
C PRO A 528 11.78 -21.90 -13.89
N ILE A 529 11.72 -22.00 -12.56
CA ILE A 529 12.81 -22.52 -11.73
C ILE A 529 12.74 -24.05 -11.75
N GLN A 530 13.86 -24.69 -12.06
CA GLN A 530 13.92 -26.13 -12.31
C GLN A 530 15.11 -26.81 -11.65
N PRO A 531 15.01 -28.12 -11.37
CA PRO A 531 16.15 -28.90 -10.92
C PRO A 531 17.28 -28.88 -11.94
N ASP A 532 18.53 -29.02 -11.48
CA ASP A 532 19.66 -29.29 -12.37
C ASP A 532 19.62 -30.74 -12.88
N ASN A 533 18.75 -31.05 -13.84
CA ASN A 533 18.74 -32.36 -14.50
C ASN A 533 19.00 -32.24 -16.00
N THR A 534 19.89 -31.32 -16.36
CA THR A 534 20.29 -31.03 -17.75
C THR A 534 21.33 -32.03 -18.29
N SER A 535 21.91 -32.86 -17.43
CA SER A 535 22.88 -33.88 -17.79
C SER A 535 22.61 -35.23 -17.10
N TRP A 536 23.10 -36.32 -17.67
CA TRP A 536 22.97 -37.66 -17.07
C TRP A 536 23.50 -37.75 -15.62
N PRO A 537 24.69 -37.21 -15.28
CA PRO A 537 25.18 -37.23 -13.89
C PRO A 537 24.18 -36.64 -12.89
N ASN A 538 23.44 -35.62 -13.30
CA ASN A 538 22.48 -34.92 -12.47
C ASN A 538 21.02 -35.38 -12.74
N ALA A 539 20.82 -36.52 -13.41
CA ALA A 539 19.50 -37.05 -13.72
C ALA A 539 18.61 -37.14 -12.46
N LEU A 540 17.39 -36.61 -12.57
CA LEU A 540 16.43 -36.53 -11.48
C LEU A 540 15.90 -37.92 -11.14
N PRO A 541 16.09 -38.44 -9.91
CA PRO A 541 15.51 -39.71 -9.50
C PRO A 541 14.00 -39.61 -9.37
N LEU A 542 13.27 -40.53 -9.99
CA LEU A 542 11.83 -40.66 -9.85
C LEU A 542 11.48 -41.70 -8.79
N THR A 543 10.67 -41.29 -7.81
CA THR A 543 10.17 -42.16 -6.75
C THR A 543 8.79 -42.68 -7.13
N PHE A 544 8.68 -43.99 -7.23
CA PHE A 544 7.45 -44.68 -7.59
C PHE A 544 6.56 -44.91 -6.36
N SER A 545 5.24 -44.79 -6.55
CA SER A 545 4.23 -45.04 -5.52
C SER A 545 3.02 -45.78 -6.11
N GLY A 546 2.27 -46.50 -5.27
CA GLY A 546 1.11 -47.27 -5.71
C GLY A 546 1.16 -48.74 -5.28
N PRO A 547 0.16 -49.55 -5.66
CA PRO A 547 0.12 -50.97 -5.36
C PRO A 547 1.26 -51.75 -6.06
N PRO A 548 1.65 -52.94 -5.57
CA PRO A 548 2.77 -53.72 -6.11
C PRO A 548 2.63 -54.04 -7.60
N GLU A 549 1.41 -54.21 -8.10
CA GLU A 549 1.12 -54.56 -9.49
C GLU A 549 1.25 -53.36 -10.45
N THR A 550 1.12 -52.12 -9.95
CA THR A 550 1.24 -50.91 -10.76
C THR A 550 1.72 -49.77 -9.89
N GLN A 551 2.98 -49.42 -10.07
CA GLN A 551 3.56 -48.23 -9.44
C GLN A 551 3.68 -47.11 -10.47
N THR A 552 3.42 -45.89 -10.05
CA THR A 552 3.47 -44.69 -10.89
C THR A 552 4.36 -43.64 -10.24
N ALA A 553 5.11 -42.93 -11.06
CA ALA A 553 5.78 -41.68 -10.72
C ALA A 553 5.36 -40.64 -11.76
N ASN A 554 5.12 -39.40 -11.32
CA ASN A 554 4.78 -38.29 -12.19
C ASN A 554 5.75 -37.14 -11.93
N VAL A 555 6.17 -36.46 -12.98
CA VAL A 555 6.99 -35.26 -12.91
C VAL A 555 6.59 -34.32 -14.05
N GLY A 556 6.53 -33.03 -13.75
CA GLY A 556 6.36 -31.98 -14.76
C GLY A 556 7.64 -31.15 -14.82
N GLN A 557 8.13 -30.86 -16.03
CA GLN A 557 9.25 -29.94 -16.26
C GLN A 557 8.99 -29.12 -17.52
N PHE A 558 9.54 -27.92 -17.57
CA PHE A 558 9.44 -27.06 -18.76
C PHE A 558 10.68 -27.23 -19.63
N LEU A 559 10.47 -27.28 -20.94
CA LEU A 559 11.52 -27.16 -21.94
C LEU A 559 11.31 -25.81 -22.62
N THR A 560 12.09 -24.81 -22.23
CA THR A 560 11.83 -23.41 -22.64
C THR A 560 12.49 -23.08 -23.97
N ARG A 561 13.41 -23.92 -24.44
CA ARG A 561 14.18 -23.71 -25.68
C ARG A 561 14.30 -24.99 -26.50
N ARG A 562 14.44 -24.79 -27.82
CA ARG A 562 14.77 -25.89 -28.73
C ARG A 562 16.16 -26.45 -28.41
N GLY A 563 16.27 -27.77 -28.30
CA GLY A 563 17.52 -28.47 -28.00
C GLY A 563 17.80 -28.66 -26.51
N GLU A 564 16.94 -28.17 -25.61
CA GLU A 564 17.04 -28.52 -24.20
C GLU A 564 16.68 -29.99 -23.96
N VAL A 565 17.40 -30.60 -23.03
CA VAL A 565 17.18 -31.97 -22.59
C VAL A 565 16.94 -32.01 -21.08
N ARG A 566 16.17 -33.00 -20.64
CA ARG A 566 15.95 -33.29 -19.22
C ARG A 566 16.14 -34.77 -18.95
N TRP A 567 16.97 -35.07 -17.97
CA TRP A 567 17.38 -36.41 -17.62
C TRP A 567 16.65 -36.89 -16.38
N PHE A 568 16.12 -38.11 -16.46
CA PHE A 568 15.45 -38.78 -15.35
C PHE A 568 16.08 -40.16 -15.15
N LYS A 569 16.15 -40.61 -13.90
CA LYS A 569 16.59 -41.95 -13.55
C LYS A 569 15.53 -42.65 -12.72
N LEU A 570 15.31 -43.92 -13.03
CA LEU A 570 14.32 -44.75 -12.36
C LEU A 570 14.86 -46.16 -12.14
N ALA A 571 14.44 -46.78 -11.05
CA ALA A 571 14.72 -48.18 -10.77
C ALA A 571 13.62 -49.05 -11.37
N VAL A 572 13.98 -49.98 -12.26
CA VAL A 572 13.05 -50.94 -12.85
C VAL A 572 13.48 -52.35 -12.44
N GLN A 573 12.58 -53.12 -11.84
CA GLN A 573 12.86 -54.51 -11.50
C GLN A 573 12.83 -55.39 -12.75
N PRO A 574 13.70 -56.42 -12.85
CA PRO A 574 13.67 -57.36 -13.97
C PRO A 574 12.28 -57.99 -14.14
N GLY A 575 11.78 -58.02 -15.38
CA GLY A 575 10.48 -58.61 -15.73
C GLY A 575 9.29 -57.64 -15.69
N ASN A 576 9.48 -56.40 -15.21
CA ASN A 576 8.43 -55.39 -15.22
C ASN A 576 8.38 -54.65 -16.57
N THR A 577 7.19 -54.15 -16.93
CA THR A 577 6.99 -53.27 -18.08
C THR A 577 7.04 -51.81 -17.62
N LEU A 578 7.82 -50.98 -18.31
CA LEU A 578 7.80 -49.53 -18.13
C LEU A 578 6.90 -48.89 -19.18
N LEU A 579 5.93 -48.10 -18.73
CA LEU A 579 5.12 -47.22 -19.56
C LEU A 579 5.56 -45.78 -19.31
N VAL A 580 5.89 -45.05 -20.37
CA VAL A 580 6.19 -43.61 -20.32
C VAL A 580 5.08 -42.89 -21.05
N ASP A 581 4.38 -42.01 -20.34
CA ASP A 581 3.33 -41.15 -20.89
C ASP A 581 3.83 -39.71 -20.88
N LEU A 582 3.81 -39.05 -22.03
CA LEU A 582 4.17 -37.64 -22.19
C LEU A 582 2.92 -36.85 -22.50
N ARG A 583 2.74 -35.74 -21.79
CA ARG A 583 1.58 -34.85 -21.95
C ARG A 583 2.06 -33.41 -22.11
N ASP A 584 1.20 -32.59 -22.71
CA ASP A 584 1.37 -31.14 -22.78
C ASP A 584 2.65 -30.64 -23.49
N LEU A 585 3.13 -31.40 -24.48
CA LEU A 585 4.28 -31.00 -25.31
C LEU A 585 3.84 -30.05 -26.42
N PRO A 586 4.38 -28.82 -26.49
CA PRO A 586 4.01 -27.83 -27.52
C PRO A 586 4.64 -28.10 -28.90
N ALA A 587 5.56 -29.07 -29.02
CA ALA A 587 6.29 -29.42 -30.24
C ALA A 587 6.75 -30.89 -30.25
N ASP A 588 7.44 -31.30 -31.32
CA ASP A 588 8.07 -32.61 -31.49
C ASP A 588 9.29 -32.77 -30.58
N TYR A 589 9.10 -33.44 -29.43
CA TYR A 589 10.19 -33.83 -28.56
C TYR A 589 10.45 -35.34 -28.68
N ASP A 590 11.73 -35.70 -28.82
CA ASP A 590 12.17 -37.09 -28.79
C ASP A 590 12.35 -37.55 -27.33
N VAL A 591 11.95 -38.80 -27.05
CA VAL A 591 12.31 -39.48 -25.80
C VAL A 591 13.33 -40.56 -26.10
N ALA A 592 14.47 -40.46 -25.43
CA ALA A 592 15.48 -41.51 -25.40
C ALA A 592 15.43 -42.23 -24.05
N LEU A 593 15.52 -43.56 -24.08
CA LEU A 593 15.49 -44.41 -22.90
C LEU A 593 16.70 -45.33 -22.87
N PHE A 594 17.44 -45.28 -21.75
CA PHE A 594 18.69 -46.00 -21.58
C PHE A 594 18.61 -46.96 -20.40
N LYS A 595 19.13 -48.18 -20.59
CA LYS A 595 19.20 -49.19 -19.52
C LYS A 595 20.42 -48.97 -18.59
N ASP A 596 21.57 -48.60 -19.15
CA ASP A 596 22.79 -48.22 -18.41
C ASP A 596 23.66 -47.30 -19.27
N ILE A 597 23.37 -46.00 -19.21
CA ILE A 597 24.10 -45.00 -19.98
C ILE A 597 25.44 -44.63 -19.34
N SER A 598 25.73 -45.07 -18.11
CA SER A 598 26.92 -44.64 -17.38
C SER A 598 28.22 -45.05 -18.08
N GLN A 599 28.22 -46.20 -18.76
CA GLN A 599 29.35 -46.69 -19.52
C GLN A 599 29.54 -45.93 -20.84
N ALA A 600 28.46 -45.67 -21.57
CA ALA A 600 28.48 -44.91 -22.83
C ALA A 600 28.78 -43.42 -22.62
N TYR A 601 28.27 -42.83 -21.53
CA TYR A 601 28.54 -41.44 -21.18
C TYR A 601 30.03 -41.19 -20.89
N ARG A 602 30.72 -42.15 -20.24
CA ARG A 602 32.16 -42.06 -19.94
C ARG A 602 33.06 -42.09 -21.18
N THR A 603 32.53 -42.45 -22.36
CA THR A 603 33.28 -42.53 -23.61
C THR A 603 33.11 -41.30 -24.51
N LEU A 604 32.26 -40.34 -24.12
CA LEU A 604 32.05 -39.09 -24.86
C LEU A 604 33.22 -38.13 -24.64
N ALA A 605 33.65 -37.46 -25.70
CA ALA A 605 34.79 -36.53 -25.67
C ALA A 605 34.36 -35.06 -25.83
N ASN A 606 33.18 -34.77 -26.39
CA ASN A 606 32.65 -33.40 -26.54
C ASN A 606 31.11 -33.37 -26.65
N ASP A 607 30.52 -32.17 -26.58
CA ASP A 607 29.06 -31.95 -26.57
C ASP A 607 28.33 -32.42 -27.85
N GLN A 608 29.02 -32.60 -28.98
CA GLN A 608 28.43 -33.17 -30.20
C GLN A 608 28.22 -34.69 -30.12
N ASP A 609 28.89 -35.39 -29.19
CA ASP A 609 28.77 -36.84 -29.01
C ASP A 609 27.43 -37.23 -28.32
N LEU A 610 26.70 -36.27 -27.72
CA LEU A 610 25.37 -36.50 -27.14
C LEU A 610 24.35 -36.94 -28.21
N ALA A 611 24.48 -36.45 -29.44
CA ALA A 611 23.65 -36.89 -30.57
C ALA A 611 23.94 -38.34 -31.01
N GLN A 612 25.14 -38.87 -30.72
CA GLN A 612 25.51 -40.26 -31.02
C GLN A 612 24.90 -41.27 -30.04
N LEU A 613 24.52 -40.83 -28.83
CA LEU A 613 23.85 -41.70 -27.85
C LEU A 613 22.43 -42.10 -28.25
N ASN A 614 21.80 -41.42 -29.20
CA ASN A 614 20.43 -41.73 -29.66
C ASN A 614 20.27 -43.10 -30.37
N ALA A 615 21.32 -43.94 -30.46
CA ALA A 615 21.33 -45.13 -31.32
C ALA A 615 21.24 -46.50 -30.61
N GLU A 616 21.21 -46.60 -29.27
CA GLU A 616 21.12 -47.91 -28.59
C GLU A 616 19.72 -48.23 -28.04
N LEU A 617 18.92 -48.97 -28.81
CA LEU A 617 17.67 -49.61 -28.34
C LEU A 617 17.95 -50.98 -27.71
N ALA A 618 17.45 -51.21 -26.48
CA ALA A 618 17.45 -52.53 -25.81
C ALA A 618 16.13 -53.30 -26.10
N PRO A 619 16.12 -54.34 -26.97
CA PRO A 619 14.89 -54.76 -27.67
C PRO A 619 13.87 -55.70 -26.98
N PRO A 620 13.88 -55.96 -25.65
CA PRO A 620 12.66 -56.58 -25.07
C PRO A 620 12.14 -55.98 -23.76
N ALA A 621 12.75 -54.91 -23.21
CA ALA A 621 12.31 -54.35 -21.92
C ALA A 621 11.22 -53.26 -22.03
N PHE A 622 10.92 -52.78 -23.25
CA PHE A 622 10.12 -51.58 -23.46
C PHE A 622 9.10 -51.81 -24.56
N SER A 623 7.82 -51.84 -24.21
CA SER A 623 6.71 -51.77 -25.17
C SER A 623 6.05 -50.40 -25.01
N ASN A 624 6.23 -49.52 -26.00
CA ASN A 624 5.43 -48.30 -26.12
C ASN A 624 4.13 -48.65 -26.89
N PRO A 625 2.93 -48.62 -26.27
CA PRO A 625 1.67 -48.82 -26.97
C PRO A 625 1.23 -47.60 -27.80
N PHE A 626 1.88 -46.45 -27.66
CA PHE A 626 1.62 -45.23 -28.44
C PHE A 626 2.92 -44.73 -29.09
N ALA A 627 3.35 -45.42 -30.14
CA ALA A 627 4.39 -44.94 -31.03
C ALA A 627 3.93 -43.60 -31.65
N VAL A 628 4.54 -42.49 -31.21
CA VAL A 628 4.34 -41.18 -31.82
C VAL A 628 4.95 -41.27 -33.23
N SER A 629 4.14 -41.06 -34.26
CA SER A 629 4.61 -40.92 -35.64
C SER A 629 4.38 -39.48 -36.07
N ASN A 630 5.46 -38.77 -36.43
CA ASN A 630 5.38 -37.47 -37.10
C ASN A 630 5.73 -37.62 -38.60
N PRO A 631 4.89 -37.08 -39.51
CA PRO A 631 5.05 -37.19 -40.96
C PRO A 631 6.18 -36.38 -41.64
N PHE A 632 7.09 -35.69 -40.94
CA PHE A 632 8.16 -34.90 -41.58
C PHE A 632 9.58 -35.09 -41.02
N ALA A 633 9.86 -36.19 -40.33
CA ALA A 633 11.22 -36.48 -39.84
C ALA A 633 12.24 -36.60 -40.99
N VAL A 634 13.28 -35.76 -40.92
CA VAL A 634 14.51 -35.89 -41.71
C VAL A 634 15.10 -37.28 -41.45
N SER A 635 15.40 -38.01 -42.53
CA SER A 635 15.78 -39.42 -42.52
C SER A 635 16.92 -39.75 -41.55
N ASN A 636 16.59 -40.36 -40.41
CA ASN A 636 17.50 -41.15 -39.60
C ASN A 636 17.40 -42.63 -40.07
N PRO A 637 18.51 -43.35 -40.36
CA PRO A 637 18.47 -44.65 -41.03
C PRO A 637 17.83 -45.83 -40.27
N PHE A 638 17.21 -45.64 -39.10
CA PHE A 638 16.66 -46.75 -38.30
C PHE A 638 15.28 -46.51 -37.67
N ALA A 639 14.47 -45.59 -38.19
CA ALA A 639 13.03 -45.59 -37.90
C ALA A 639 12.34 -46.70 -38.72
N VAL A 640 11.74 -47.69 -38.04
CA VAL A 640 11.06 -48.83 -38.67
C VAL A 640 9.80 -48.36 -39.40
N SER A 641 9.64 -48.84 -40.64
CA SER A 641 8.59 -48.51 -41.61
C SER A 641 7.21 -49.13 -41.29
N ASN A 642 6.16 -48.41 -41.69
CA ASN A 642 4.75 -48.83 -41.77
C ASN A 642 4.55 -50.14 -42.58
N PRO A 643 3.88 -51.19 -42.06
CA PRO A 643 3.52 -52.37 -42.85
C PRO A 643 2.07 -52.45 -43.37
N PHE A 644 1.15 -51.50 -43.13
CA PHE A 644 -0.22 -51.61 -43.69
C PHE A 644 -0.79 -50.29 -44.21
N ALA A 645 -0.67 -50.16 -45.53
CA ALA A 645 -1.42 -49.23 -46.37
C ALA A 645 -2.84 -49.75 -46.61
N VAL A 646 -3.85 -48.91 -46.34
CA VAL A 646 -4.82 -48.36 -47.33
C VAL A 646 -5.15 -46.94 -46.91
#